data_AF-A0A3S0QX99-F1
#
_entry.id   AF-A0A3S0QX99-F1
#
_cell.length_a   1.000
_cell.length_b   1.000
_cell.length_c   1.000
_cell.angle_alpha   90.00
_cell.angle_beta   90.00
_cell.angle_gamma   90.00
#
_symmetry.space_group_name_H-M   'P 1'
#
loop_
_entity.id
_entity.type
_entity.pdbx_description
1 polymer ?
#
loop_
_entity_poly.entity_id
_entity_poly.type
_entity_poly.pdbx_seq_one_letter_code
_entity_poly.pdbx_strand_id
1 'polypeptide(L)'
;MKKKEIAMKVLVTGGYGFIGSFVAEKFYREGHEVHVLDNLSTGKKNNINFRHHSYLLHVEDEQCEQIFRTNKFDVVIHLAAQVDVEKSIENPAGDSKVNVLGLINILELSKKYGVSKFVFASSAAVYGNNEEIPLNEESRCAPFSPYGINKKLGEYYCQKWNEIYQLDTLVFRFSNVYGPKQGSKGEGGVISIFTENVLNNEALNIFGDGTQTRDFIYVEDVAEAIFRAVASDISGLMNLSTNTETSINQLVDYYKDITEIAGVVHKEARKGDIQFSRLDNRKVKQEVDWIPKYSLEEGLKKTYDWFKNQKDNHIDKENTYNEKIRSKPIFSELGKPYFPYIENVLIFIIIAFLHINIGDFFFNIDLLLIYILIVGIIFGKVQAVIACSLSVVLYSWQGLANGREIVALFTDHTTLIQFAVYLFVALLVGYVIDRKHLREEAAKSELQLFKEKYLLLDEIYTETRKVKEELQTQILYSEDSVGEVYSVIKKIDSLEPDEVFNGVISVLEQIMKTKEAAIYLVGQGNRYLRLISKSNAVSSKFPTSIEVVPNSPYAKVLIENKSIINRELDPNLPMMIAPIWKEDKPVALICINEMDFDKLTLYHENLFYVVTNLITSSVARAYEYVNATHHDRYIEGTSILKAEYFKKILESKQKAQKQLNIPYSLIRLEPVEEMEQVIEKISALLRDTDYIGIDEKGSYWMLLSNTNKESARAVINRFKSFADQCFFKEEEVYV
;
A
#
# COMPACT_ATOMS: atom_id res chain seq x y z
N MET A 1 -32.54 10.30 8.10
CA MET A 1 -31.29 10.65 7.37
C MET A 1 -30.13 10.09 8.18
N LYS A 2 -29.48 9.02 7.72
CA LYS A 2 -28.22 8.54 8.34
C LYS A 2 -27.15 9.61 8.09
N LYS A 3 -26.49 10.09 9.14
CA LYS A 3 -25.29 10.92 9.03
C LYS A 3 -24.35 10.20 8.07
N LYS A 4 -23.98 10.85 6.97
CA LYS A 4 -22.98 10.33 6.04
C LYS A 4 -21.65 10.41 6.79
N GLU A 5 -21.24 9.33 7.45
CA GLU A 5 -19.95 9.26 8.11
C GLU A 5 -18.87 9.54 7.07
N ILE A 6 -17.97 10.46 7.42
CA ILE A 6 -16.85 10.82 6.56
C ILE A 6 -15.93 9.61 6.51
N ALA A 7 -15.54 9.18 5.30
CA ALA A 7 -14.63 8.06 5.14
C ALA A 7 -13.26 8.39 5.77
N MET A 8 -12.92 7.69 6.86
CA MET A 8 -11.62 7.77 7.53
C MET A 8 -10.51 7.08 6.73
N LYS A 9 -9.27 7.57 6.89
CA LYS A 9 -8.03 6.89 6.54
C LYS A 9 -7.48 6.13 7.74
N VAL A 10 -7.47 4.81 7.63
CA VAL A 10 -7.13 3.90 8.74
C VAL A 10 -5.86 3.14 8.41
N LEU A 11 -4.83 3.30 9.25
CA LEU A 11 -3.63 2.49 9.21
C LEU A 11 -3.78 1.29 10.15
N VAL A 12 -3.71 0.07 9.61
CA VAL A 12 -3.66 -1.17 10.37
C VAL A 12 -2.25 -1.74 10.30
N THR A 13 -1.49 -1.63 11.39
CA THR A 13 -0.20 -2.33 11.47
C THR A 13 -0.45 -3.79 11.82
N GLY A 14 0.26 -4.74 11.20
CA GLY A 14 -0.04 -6.16 11.35
C GLY A 14 -1.28 -6.59 10.56
N GLY A 15 -1.68 -5.80 9.55
CA GLY A 15 -2.92 -5.98 8.80
C GLY A 15 -2.95 -7.25 7.95
N TYR A 16 -1.80 -7.84 7.59
CA TYR A 16 -1.77 -9.16 6.94
C TYR A 16 -1.74 -10.31 7.95
N GLY A 17 -1.66 -10.01 9.25
CA GLY A 17 -1.81 -10.99 10.32
C GLY A 17 -3.24 -11.51 10.47
N PHE A 18 -3.42 -12.45 11.40
CA PHE A 18 -4.71 -13.07 11.72
C PHE A 18 -5.77 -12.02 12.06
N ILE A 19 -5.68 -11.37 13.24
CA ILE A 19 -6.66 -10.36 13.69
C ILE A 19 -6.69 -9.16 12.75
N GLY A 20 -5.51 -8.69 12.32
CA GLY A 20 -5.38 -7.50 11.48
C GLY A 20 -6.13 -7.59 10.16
N SER A 21 -6.17 -8.77 9.54
CA SER A 21 -6.89 -8.93 8.27
C SER A 21 -8.41 -8.80 8.43
N PHE A 22 -8.98 -9.25 9.56
CA PHE A 22 -10.42 -9.08 9.85
C PHE A 22 -10.75 -7.64 10.20
N VAL A 23 -9.90 -6.97 10.98
CA VAL A 23 -10.08 -5.55 11.29
C VAL A 23 -10.01 -4.72 10.01
N ALA A 24 -8.98 -4.93 9.19
CA ALA A 24 -8.84 -4.26 7.90
C ALA A 24 -10.06 -4.50 6.99
N GLU A 25 -10.56 -5.75 6.94
CA GLU A 25 -11.76 -6.10 6.16
C GLU A 25 -13.02 -5.40 6.69
N LYS A 26 -13.18 -5.31 8.02
CA LYS A 26 -14.31 -4.62 8.64
C LYS A 26 -14.32 -3.14 8.26
N PHE A 27 -13.19 -2.43 8.41
CA PHE A 27 -13.10 -1.02 8.03
C PHE A 27 -13.33 -0.79 6.53
N TYR A 28 -12.81 -1.68 5.68
CA TYR A 28 -13.05 -1.61 4.24
C TYR A 28 -14.55 -1.77 3.89
N ARG A 29 -15.23 -2.75 4.49
CA ARG A 29 -16.66 -3.01 4.26
C ARG A 29 -17.56 -1.85 4.69
N GLU A 30 -17.13 -1.09 5.70
CA GLU A 30 -17.84 0.10 6.18
C GLU A 30 -17.49 1.37 5.37
N GLY A 31 -16.64 1.25 4.34
CA GLY A 31 -16.36 2.32 3.38
C GLY A 31 -15.18 3.21 3.74
N HIS A 32 -14.29 2.77 4.64
CA HIS A 32 -13.07 3.49 5.00
C HIS A 32 -11.90 3.15 4.09
N GLU A 33 -10.96 4.08 3.97
CA GLU A 33 -9.71 3.88 3.22
C GLU A 33 -8.70 3.15 4.12
N VAL A 34 -8.30 1.96 3.70
CA VAL A 34 -7.46 1.07 4.51
C VAL A 34 -6.02 1.06 4.00
N HIS A 35 -5.10 1.30 4.93
CA HIS A 35 -3.66 1.18 4.75
C HIS A 35 -3.13 0.09 5.66
N VAL A 36 -2.26 -0.77 5.13
CA VAL A 36 -1.69 -1.91 5.85
C VAL A 36 -0.19 -1.74 5.94
N LEU A 37 0.36 -1.84 7.15
CA LEU A 37 1.80 -1.90 7.40
C LEU A 37 2.13 -3.24 8.05
N ASP A 38 2.96 -4.07 7.42
CA ASP A 38 3.25 -5.42 7.89
C ASP A 38 4.58 -5.91 7.30
N ASN A 39 5.38 -6.65 8.04
CA ASN A 39 6.66 -7.18 7.56
C ASN A 39 6.60 -8.63 7.08
N LEU A 40 5.40 -9.25 7.05
CA LEU A 40 5.15 -10.64 6.66
C LEU A 40 5.90 -11.69 7.50
N SER A 41 6.35 -11.31 8.71
CA SER A 41 7.03 -12.24 9.62
C SER A 41 6.10 -13.39 10.05
N THR A 42 4.82 -13.09 10.28
CA THR A 42 3.76 -14.09 10.51
C THR A 42 2.52 -13.85 9.64
N GLY A 43 2.34 -12.64 9.11
CA GLY A 43 1.25 -12.28 8.21
C GLY A 43 1.41 -12.89 6.81
N LYS A 44 0.29 -13.02 6.09
CA LYS A 44 0.26 -13.47 4.69
C LYS A 44 -0.52 -12.46 3.86
N LYS A 45 0.04 -11.93 2.77
CA LYS A 45 -0.65 -10.96 1.88
C LYS A 45 -2.04 -11.45 1.45
N ASN A 46 -2.16 -12.74 1.12
CA ASN A 46 -3.41 -13.38 0.70
C ASN A 46 -4.51 -13.43 1.78
N ASN A 47 -4.22 -12.96 3.01
CA ASN A 47 -5.24 -12.78 4.03
C ASN A 47 -6.18 -11.60 3.73
N ILE A 48 -5.78 -10.69 2.84
CA ILE A 48 -6.59 -9.55 2.39
C ILE A 48 -6.88 -9.68 0.89
N ASN A 49 -8.17 -9.65 0.53
CA ASN A 49 -8.64 -9.80 -0.86
C ASN A 49 -9.39 -8.57 -1.39
N PHE A 50 -9.23 -7.41 -0.75
CA PHE A 50 -9.87 -6.15 -1.14
C PHE A 50 -8.83 -5.06 -1.43
N ARG A 51 -9.26 -3.95 -2.03
CA ARG A 51 -8.37 -2.84 -2.36
C ARG A 51 -7.89 -2.13 -1.10
N HIS A 52 -6.58 -2.04 -0.93
CA HIS A 52 -5.91 -1.37 0.18
C HIS A 52 -4.54 -0.85 -0.28
N HIS A 53 -3.96 0.05 0.51
CA HIS A 53 -2.56 0.45 0.36
C HIS A 53 -1.67 -0.46 1.20
N SER A 54 -0.53 -0.89 0.66
CA SER A 54 0.37 -1.84 1.30
C SER A 54 1.75 -1.25 1.56
N TYR A 55 2.28 -1.47 2.76
CA TYR A 55 3.60 -1.05 3.18
C TYR A 55 4.32 -2.22 3.86
N LEU A 56 5.37 -2.73 3.22
CA LEU A 56 6.13 -3.89 3.71
C LEU A 56 7.34 -3.44 4.53
N LEU A 57 7.10 -3.03 5.78
CA LEU A 57 8.11 -2.51 6.70
C LEU A 57 7.93 -3.09 8.10
N HIS A 58 9.00 -3.03 8.88
CA HIS A 58 8.91 -3.27 10.32
C HIS A 58 8.37 -2.03 11.02
N VAL A 59 7.60 -2.21 12.08
CA VAL A 59 7.01 -1.09 12.84
C VAL A 59 8.05 -0.24 13.54
N GLU A 60 9.24 -0.77 13.80
CA GLU A 60 10.38 -0.03 14.35
C GLU A 60 11.22 0.70 13.29
N ASP A 61 10.94 0.54 11.99
CA ASP A 61 11.73 1.17 10.93
C ASP A 61 11.47 2.69 10.87
N GLU A 62 12.53 3.48 10.73
CA GLU A 62 12.45 4.94 10.55
C GLU A 62 11.69 5.32 9.26
N GLN A 63 11.71 4.44 8.25
CA GLN A 63 11.00 4.61 6.98
C GLN A 63 9.47 4.72 7.15
N CYS A 64 8.93 4.27 8.29
CA CYS A 64 7.52 4.47 8.64
C CYS A 64 7.13 5.95 8.61
N GLU A 65 8.04 6.87 8.91
CA GLU A 65 7.77 8.31 8.90
C GLU A 65 7.27 8.80 7.53
N GLN A 66 7.84 8.26 6.43
CA GLN A 66 7.44 8.63 5.08
C GLN A 66 5.96 8.32 4.81
N ILE A 67 5.47 7.22 5.37
CA ILE A 67 4.09 6.76 5.21
C ILE A 67 3.14 7.70 5.95
N PHE A 68 3.45 8.04 7.19
CA PHE A 68 2.64 8.99 7.97
C PHE A 68 2.62 10.37 7.34
N ARG A 69 3.78 10.85 6.87
CA ARG A 69 3.91 12.16 6.20
C ARG A 69 3.06 12.29 4.94
N THR A 70 2.98 11.22 4.15
CA THR A 70 2.31 11.23 2.85
C THR A 70 0.79 11.05 2.97
N ASN A 71 0.34 10.20 3.90
CA ASN A 71 -1.06 9.77 3.90
C ASN A 71 -1.96 10.55 4.87
N LYS A 72 -1.40 11.06 5.98
CA LYS A 72 -2.13 11.69 7.11
C LYS A 72 -3.32 10.84 7.58
N PHE A 73 -3.05 9.88 8.46
CA PHE A 73 -4.07 8.95 8.96
C PHE A 73 -4.96 9.59 10.02
N ASP A 74 -6.26 9.28 9.98
CA ASP A 74 -7.21 9.67 11.03
C ASP A 74 -7.10 8.71 12.22
N VAL A 75 -6.93 7.42 11.94
CA VAL A 75 -6.89 6.35 12.94
C VAL A 75 -5.73 5.42 12.68
N VAL A 76 -5.02 5.03 13.74
CA VAL A 76 -4.02 3.96 13.73
C VAL A 76 -4.48 2.82 14.60
N ILE A 77 -4.54 1.61 14.05
CA ILE A 77 -4.84 0.37 14.75
C ILE A 77 -3.57 -0.48 14.80
N HIS A 78 -2.93 -0.49 15.97
CA HIS A 78 -1.66 -1.14 16.18
C HIS A 78 -1.81 -2.59 16.64
N LEU A 79 -1.81 -3.51 15.68
CA LEU A 79 -1.90 -4.96 15.88
C LEU A 79 -0.59 -5.71 15.56
N ALA A 80 0.43 -5.01 15.03
CA ALA A 80 1.73 -5.60 14.76
C ALA A 80 2.43 -5.91 16.08
N ALA A 81 2.76 -7.18 16.29
CA ALA A 81 3.44 -7.63 17.49
C ALA A 81 4.14 -8.97 17.23
N GLN A 82 5.20 -9.23 17.99
CA GLN A 82 5.58 -10.60 18.30
C GLN A 82 4.57 -11.11 19.32
N VAL A 83 3.91 -12.26 19.05
CA VAL A 83 2.81 -12.81 19.87
C VAL A 83 3.09 -14.17 20.50
N ASP A 84 4.32 -14.69 20.35
CA ASP A 84 4.69 -16.03 20.82
C ASP A 84 5.42 -15.93 22.17
N VAL A 85 4.72 -16.37 23.21
CA VAL A 85 5.16 -16.33 24.60
C VAL A 85 6.46 -17.12 24.81
N GLU A 86 6.61 -18.30 24.21
CA GLU A 86 7.81 -19.13 24.35
C GLU A 86 9.00 -18.44 23.69
N LYS A 87 8.82 -17.95 22.46
CA LYS A 87 9.85 -17.18 21.74
C LYS A 87 10.22 -15.87 22.46
N SER A 88 9.29 -15.25 23.21
CA SER A 88 9.61 -14.07 24.02
C SER A 88 10.57 -14.38 25.18
N ILE A 89 10.51 -15.60 25.72
CA ILE A 89 11.41 -16.08 26.78
C ILE A 89 12.77 -16.43 26.17
N GLU A 90 12.79 -17.07 24.99
CA GLU A 90 14.02 -17.43 24.28
C GLU A 90 14.79 -16.20 23.75
N ASN A 91 14.08 -15.19 23.26
CA ASN A 91 14.67 -13.97 22.71
C ASN A 91 13.92 -12.69 23.18
N PRO A 92 14.09 -12.29 24.44
CA PRO A 92 13.38 -11.14 25.02
C PRO A 92 13.76 -9.81 24.36
N ALA A 93 15.00 -9.65 23.91
CA ALA A 93 15.43 -8.45 23.21
C ALA A 93 14.72 -8.27 21.85
N GLY A 94 14.56 -9.36 21.10
CA GLY A 94 13.80 -9.36 19.86
C GLY A 94 12.31 -9.06 20.09
N ASP A 95 11.73 -9.60 21.16
CA ASP A 95 10.36 -9.32 21.57
C ASP A 95 10.17 -7.82 21.91
N SER A 96 11.03 -7.25 22.76
CA SER A 96 10.98 -5.83 23.12
C SER A 96 11.25 -4.89 21.93
N LYS A 97 12.10 -5.29 20.97
CA LYS A 97 12.34 -4.50 19.76
C LYS A 97 11.04 -4.28 18.99
N VAL A 98 10.26 -5.34 18.78
CA VAL A 98 8.99 -5.22 18.04
C VAL A 98 7.90 -4.62 18.91
N ASN A 99 7.68 -5.17 20.12
CA ASN A 99 6.51 -4.85 20.94
C ASN A 99 6.64 -3.53 21.71
N VAL A 100 7.85 -3.05 21.97
CA VAL A 100 8.09 -1.79 22.70
C VAL A 100 8.62 -0.72 21.78
N LEU A 101 9.76 -0.95 21.09
CA LEU A 101 10.33 0.09 20.21
C LEU A 101 9.44 0.34 19.00
N GLY A 102 8.88 -0.72 18.41
CA GLY A 102 7.87 -0.60 17.35
C GLY A 102 6.65 0.21 17.79
N LEU A 103 6.09 -0.08 18.97
CA LEU A 103 4.98 0.68 19.53
C LEU A 103 5.33 2.17 19.72
N ILE A 104 6.48 2.47 20.34
CA ILE A 104 6.93 3.85 20.58
C ILE A 104 7.10 4.60 19.26
N ASN A 105 7.67 3.97 18.24
CA ASN A 105 7.82 4.57 16.92
C ASN A 105 6.47 4.97 16.34
N ILE A 106 5.51 4.03 16.29
CA ILE A 106 4.17 4.31 15.73
C ILE A 106 3.41 5.34 16.58
N LEU A 107 3.54 5.32 17.93
CA LEU A 107 2.96 6.34 18.81
C LEU A 107 3.53 7.74 18.55
N GLU A 108 4.85 7.86 18.42
CA GLU A 108 5.52 9.15 18.15
C GLU A 108 5.12 9.69 16.77
N LEU A 109 5.07 8.83 15.76
CA LEU A 109 4.59 9.20 14.43
C LEU A 109 3.11 9.61 14.45
N SER A 110 2.28 8.89 15.19
CA SER A 110 0.85 9.19 15.32
C SER A 110 0.62 10.58 15.92
N LYS A 111 1.33 10.89 17.01
CA LYS A 111 1.37 12.23 17.59
C LYS A 111 1.88 13.27 16.60
N LYS A 112 3.05 13.03 15.98
CA LYS A 112 3.74 13.99 15.10
C LYS A 112 2.89 14.41 13.91
N TYR A 113 2.08 13.49 13.36
CA TYR A 113 1.27 13.72 12.17
C TYR A 113 -0.23 13.91 12.45
N GLY A 114 -0.62 14.06 13.72
CA GLY A 114 -1.98 14.46 14.10
C GLY A 114 -3.03 13.36 13.91
N VAL A 115 -2.67 12.10 14.18
CA VAL A 115 -3.65 11.00 14.26
C VAL A 115 -4.66 11.31 15.35
N SER A 116 -5.95 11.18 15.03
CA SER A 116 -7.03 11.51 15.97
C SER A 116 -7.21 10.42 17.03
N LYS A 117 -7.08 9.14 16.64
CA LYS A 117 -7.24 7.99 17.55
C LYS A 117 -6.23 6.88 17.29
N PHE A 118 -5.65 6.36 18.37
CA PHE A 118 -4.70 5.25 18.35
C PHE A 118 -5.25 4.04 19.14
N VAL A 119 -5.41 2.91 18.48
CA VAL A 119 -5.88 1.66 19.10
C VAL A 119 -4.70 0.71 19.31
N PHE A 120 -4.54 0.19 20.51
CA PHE A 120 -3.50 -0.77 20.88
C PHE A 120 -4.09 -2.12 21.29
N ALA A 121 -3.56 -3.20 20.72
CA ALA A 121 -3.88 -4.56 21.15
C ALA A 121 -2.95 -5.03 22.29
N SER A 122 -3.49 -5.00 23.52
CA SER A 122 -2.94 -5.68 24.70
C SER A 122 -3.45 -7.13 24.78
N SER A 123 -3.11 -7.85 25.85
CA SER A 123 -3.42 -9.28 26.03
C SER A 123 -3.80 -9.59 27.47
N ALA A 124 -4.61 -10.64 27.67
CA ALA A 124 -4.85 -11.26 28.98
C ALA A 124 -3.55 -11.69 29.70
N ALA A 125 -2.44 -11.91 28.98
CA ALA A 125 -1.12 -12.22 29.56
C ALA A 125 -0.63 -11.19 30.58
N VAL A 126 -1.14 -9.95 30.54
CA VAL A 126 -0.79 -8.91 31.52
C VAL A 126 -1.27 -9.24 32.93
N TYR A 127 -2.32 -10.04 33.08
CA TYR A 127 -2.84 -10.45 34.38
C TYR A 127 -1.95 -11.49 35.06
N GLY A 128 -1.32 -12.36 34.27
CA GLY A 128 -0.55 -13.49 34.79
C GLY A 128 -1.43 -14.50 35.51
N ASN A 129 -0.89 -15.17 36.53
CA ASN A 129 -1.67 -16.09 37.35
C ASN A 129 -2.41 -15.30 38.44
N ASN A 130 -3.70 -15.02 38.21
CA ASN A 130 -4.54 -14.24 39.12
C ASN A 130 -5.81 -15.03 39.46
N GLU A 131 -6.13 -15.09 40.74
CA GLU A 131 -7.29 -15.81 41.31
C GLU A 131 -8.58 -14.96 41.32
N GLU A 132 -8.50 -13.66 41.00
CA GLU A 132 -9.61 -12.71 40.93
C GLU A 132 -10.49 -12.90 39.68
N ILE A 133 -11.13 -14.06 39.56
CA ILE A 133 -11.88 -14.44 38.37
C ILE A 133 -13.39 -14.14 38.58
N PRO A 134 -14.07 -13.41 37.67
CA PRO A 134 -13.57 -12.83 36.42
C PRO A 134 -12.67 -11.60 36.62
N LEU A 135 -11.62 -11.51 35.81
CA LEU A 135 -10.63 -10.43 35.83
C LEU A 135 -11.21 -9.18 35.18
N ASN A 136 -11.25 -8.07 35.90
CA ASN A 136 -11.65 -6.77 35.36
C ASN A 136 -10.42 -5.89 35.05
N GLU A 137 -10.62 -4.70 34.49
CA GLU A 137 -9.52 -3.82 34.06
C GLU A 137 -8.64 -3.35 35.23
N GLU A 138 -9.20 -3.25 36.44
CA GLU A 138 -8.54 -2.84 37.69
C GLU A 138 -7.86 -4.02 38.42
N SER A 139 -8.13 -5.26 38.02
CA SER A 139 -7.51 -6.45 38.60
C SER A 139 -5.98 -6.39 38.49
N ARG A 140 -5.30 -6.95 39.49
CA ARG A 140 -3.84 -6.90 39.58
C ARG A 140 -3.20 -7.51 38.34
N CYS A 141 -2.29 -6.75 37.71
CA CYS A 141 -1.45 -7.21 36.61
C CYS A 141 -0.12 -7.76 37.15
N ALA A 142 0.16 -9.04 36.92
CA ALA A 142 1.39 -9.70 37.33
C ALA A 142 1.94 -10.62 36.20
N PRO A 143 2.35 -10.05 35.04
CA PRO A 143 2.80 -10.85 33.91
C PRO A 143 4.05 -11.66 34.28
N PHE A 144 4.11 -12.91 33.80
CA PHE A 144 5.23 -13.83 34.06
C PHE A 144 6.15 -14.03 32.86
N SER A 145 5.80 -13.51 31.67
CA SER A 145 6.58 -13.62 30.44
C SER A 145 7.02 -12.25 29.91
N PRO A 146 8.16 -12.16 29.19
CA PRO A 146 8.59 -10.93 28.53
C PRO A 146 7.51 -10.33 27.62
N TYR A 147 6.78 -11.18 26.88
CA TYR A 147 5.63 -10.76 26.09
C TYR A 147 4.56 -10.05 26.94
N GLY A 148 4.12 -10.66 28.06
CA GLY A 148 3.13 -10.05 28.94
C GLY A 148 3.62 -8.75 29.58
N ILE A 149 4.91 -8.67 29.93
CA ILE A 149 5.56 -7.45 30.43
C ILE A 149 5.52 -6.35 29.37
N ASN A 150 5.89 -6.67 28.13
CA ASN A 150 5.93 -5.71 27.03
C ASN A 150 4.53 -5.21 26.65
N LYS A 151 3.51 -6.08 26.66
CA LYS A 151 2.11 -5.66 26.50
C LYS A 151 1.68 -4.71 27.60
N LYS A 152 1.99 -5.02 28.86
CA LYS A 152 1.67 -4.15 30.01
C LYS A 152 2.36 -2.79 29.91
N LEU A 153 3.64 -2.79 29.51
CA LEU A 153 4.40 -1.56 29.27
C LEU A 153 3.78 -0.74 28.13
N GLY A 154 3.27 -1.39 27.09
CA GLY A 154 2.54 -0.74 26.01
C GLY A 154 1.27 -0.03 26.47
N GLU A 155 0.49 -0.63 27.38
CA GLU A 155 -0.67 0.05 28.00
C GLU A 155 -0.24 1.34 28.70
N TYR A 156 0.88 1.30 29.43
CA TYR A 156 1.42 2.45 30.13
C TYR A 156 1.88 3.55 29.17
N TYR A 157 2.54 3.18 28.06
CA TYR A 157 2.91 4.13 27.01
C TYR A 157 1.69 4.79 26.38
N CYS A 158 0.65 4.03 26.02
CA CYS A 158 -0.60 4.58 25.48
C CYS A 158 -1.24 5.57 26.46
N GLN A 159 -1.39 5.18 27.73
CA GLN A 159 -1.91 6.05 28.78
C GLN A 159 -1.11 7.36 28.88
N LYS A 160 0.22 7.28 28.92
CA LYS A 160 1.07 8.48 29.02
C LYS A 160 1.05 9.33 27.75
N TRP A 161 0.90 8.74 26.58
CA TRP A 161 0.73 9.50 25.34
C TRP A 161 -0.57 10.29 25.33
N ASN A 162 -1.64 9.71 25.86
CA ASN A 162 -2.90 10.42 26.06
C ASN A 162 -2.74 11.58 27.05
N GLU A 163 -2.20 11.32 28.25
CA GLU A 163 -2.05 12.35 29.29
C GLU A 163 -1.12 13.51 28.88
N ILE A 164 0.01 13.21 28.22
CA ILE A 164 1.06 14.20 27.91
C ILE A 164 0.82 14.89 26.58
N TYR A 165 0.40 14.14 25.55
CA TYR A 165 0.31 14.63 24.18
C TYR A 165 -1.11 14.76 23.65
N GLN A 166 -2.12 14.43 24.46
CA GLN A 166 -3.54 14.49 24.08
C GLN A 166 -3.87 13.64 22.84
N LEU A 167 -3.08 12.58 22.59
CA LEU A 167 -3.39 11.57 21.58
C LEU A 167 -4.48 10.66 22.16
N ASP A 168 -5.66 10.61 21.56
CA ASP A 168 -6.71 9.71 22.02
C ASP A 168 -6.25 8.25 21.85
N THR A 169 -6.11 7.52 22.94
CA THR A 169 -5.65 6.13 22.92
C THR A 169 -6.72 5.21 23.48
N LEU A 170 -6.96 4.12 22.76
CA LEU A 170 -7.85 3.04 23.17
C LEU A 170 -7.04 1.75 23.25
N VAL A 171 -7.15 1.03 24.37
CA VAL A 171 -6.39 -0.18 24.63
C VAL A 171 -7.35 -1.33 24.90
N PHE A 172 -7.21 -2.41 24.14
CA PHE A 172 -7.99 -3.63 24.37
C PHE A 172 -7.10 -4.75 24.90
N ARG A 173 -7.43 -5.31 26.06
CA ARG A 173 -6.89 -6.60 26.51
C ARG A 173 -7.74 -7.71 25.90
N PHE A 174 -7.20 -8.36 24.88
CA PHE A 174 -7.88 -9.51 24.28
C PHE A 174 -7.81 -10.73 25.19
N SER A 175 -8.91 -11.48 25.30
CA SER A 175 -8.87 -12.87 25.75
C SER A 175 -8.32 -13.78 24.63
N ASN A 176 -8.62 -15.07 24.64
CA ASN A 176 -8.08 -16.01 23.65
C ASN A 176 -8.81 -15.89 22.31
N VAL A 177 -8.31 -14.99 21.45
CA VAL A 177 -8.86 -14.79 20.10
C VAL A 177 -8.62 -16.02 19.22
N TYR A 178 -9.66 -16.47 18.53
CA TYR A 178 -9.57 -17.59 17.58
C TYR A 178 -10.43 -17.36 16.34
N GLY A 179 -10.11 -18.06 15.24
CA GLY A 179 -10.82 -17.92 13.99
C GLY A 179 -10.05 -18.38 12.76
N PRO A 180 -10.65 -18.23 11.57
CA PRO A 180 -9.98 -18.46 10.29
C PRO A 180 -8.69 -17.63 10.15
N LYS A 181 -7.72 -18.08 9.35
CA LYS A 181 -6.42 -17.40 9.12
C LYS A 181 -5.48 -17.35 10.34
N GLN A 182 -5.88 -17.88 11.50
CA GLN A 182 -4.99 -18.02 12.64
C GLN A 182 -3.85 -18.99 12.30
N GLY A 183 -2.61 -18.64 12.64
CA GLY A 183 -1.48 -19.57 12.50
C GLY A 183 -1.43 -20.60 13.64
N SER A 184 -0.59 -21.63 13.47
CA SER A 184 -0.30 -22.63 14.51
C SER A 184 0.76 -22.20 15.54
N LYS A 185 1.31 -20.97 15.41
CA LYS A 185 2.30 -20.39 16.33
C LYS A 185 1.76 -19.10 16.97
N GLY A 186 1.94 -18.94 18.28
CA GLY A 186 1.50 -17.75 19.06
C GLY A 186 0.67 -18.06 20.31
N GLU A 187 0.40 -17.03 21.12
CA GLU A 187 -0.50 -17.09 22.29
C GLU A 187 -1.92 -17.55 21.88
N GLY A 188 -2.49 -18.53 22.60
CA GLY A 188 -3.86 -18.98 22.39
C GLY A 188 -4.10 -19.91 21.18
N GLY A 189 -3.06 -20.40 20.52
CA GLY A 189 -3.15 -21.26 19.33
C GLY A 189 -3.73 -22.68 19.52
N VAL A 190 -4.35 -23.00 20.67
CA VAL A 190 -4.87 -24.37 20.91
C VAL A 190 -5.96 -24.74 19.91
N ILE A 191 -6.81 -23.80 19.50
CA ILE A 191 -7.87 -24.05 18.52
C ILE A 191 -7.28 -24.32 17.14
N SER A 192 -6.32 -23.51 16.66
CA SER A 192 -5.69 -23.76 15.37
C SER A 192 -4.90 -25.08 15.36
N ILE A 193 -4.15 -25.39 16.43
CA ILE A 193 -3.43 -26.66 16.57
C ILE A 193 -4.41 -27.85 16.58
N PHE A 194 -5.50 -27.77 17.33
CA PHE A 194 -6.48 -28.85 17.37
C PHE A 194 -7.16 -29.03 16.01
N THR A 195 -7.53 -27.94 15.33
CA THR A 195 -8.09 -28.01 13.99
C THR A 195 -7.12 -28.67 13.01
N GLU A 196 -5.84 -28.28 13.01
CA GLU A 196 -4.81 -28.89 12.13
C GLU A 196 -4.63 -30.37 12.42
N ASN A 197 -4.48 -30.75 13.70
CA ASN A 197 -4.33 -32.16 14.09
C ASN A 197 -5.53 -33.00 13.65
N VAL A 198 -6.75 -32.52 13.91
CA VAL A 198 -7.98 -33.23 13.52
C VAL A 198 -8.07 -33.39 12.01
N LEU A 199 -7.79 -32.33 11.24
CA LEU A 199 -7.79 -32.41 9.78
C LEU A 199 -6.70 -33.34 9.24
N ASN A 200 -5.60 -33.52 9.96
CA ASN A 200 -4.51 -34.45 9.63
C ASN A 200 -4.72 -35.86 10.22
N ASN A 201 -5.87 -36.12 10.86
CA ASN A 201 -6.16 -37.37 11.55
C ASN A 201 -5.10 -37.74 12.61
N GLU A 202 -4.59 -36.72 13.30
CA GLU A 202 -3.63 -36.83 14.40
C GLU A 202 -4.34 -36.66 15.75
N ALA A 203 -3.74 -37.20 16.81
CA ALA A 203 -4.30 -37.08 18.16
C ALA A 203 -4.20 -35.64 18.70
N LEU A 204 -5.18 -35.25 19.51
CA LEU A 204 -5.19 -33.97 20.22
C LEU A 204 -4.30 -34.07 21.46
N ASN A 205 -3.27 -33.21 21.53
CA ASN A 205 -2.34 -33.18 22.67
C ASN A 205 -2.85 -32.21 23.73
N ILE A 206 -3.21 -32.72 24.90
CA ILE A 206 -3.57 -31.92 26.08
C ILE A 206 -2.36 -31.87 27.02
N PHE A 207 -1.93 -30.68 27.43
CA PHE A 207 -0.86 -30.53 28.41
C PHE A 207 -1.48 -30.40 29.80
N GLY A 208 -1.17 -31.34 30.70
CA GLY A 208 -1.85 -31.48 31.99
C GLY A 208 -3.13 -32.33 31.90
N ASP A 209 -4.07 -32.11 32.80
CA ASP A 209 -5.31 -32.88 32.93
C ASP A 209 -6.47 -32.35 32.05
N GLY A 210 -6.27 -31.22 31.37
CA GLY A 210 -7.27 -30.59 30.50
C GLY A 210 -8.33 -29.77 31.23
N THR A 211 -8.20 -29.59 32.55
CA THR A 211 -9.14 -28.83 33.38
C THR A 211 -8.92 -27.32 33.31
N GLN A 212 -7.78 -26.87 32.77
CA GLN A 212 -7.50 -25.45 32.62
C GLN A 212 -8.52 -24.77 31.71
N THR A 213 -9.00 -23.59 32.11
CA THR A 213 -10.05 -22.86 31.38
C THR A 213 -9.50 -21.64 30.66
N ARG A 214 -10.09 -21.34 29.51
CA ARG A 214 -9.83 -20.14 28.71
C ARG A 214 -11.14 -19.45 28.34
N ASP A 215 -11.04 -18.15 28.10
CA ASP A 215 -12.11 -17.31 27.57
C ASP A 215 -11.84 -17.12 26.09
N PHE A 216 -12.57 -17.85 25.25
CA PHE A 216 -12.39 -17.83 23.80
C PHE A 216 -13.33 -16.82 23.15
N ILE A 217 -12.76 -15.90 22.36
CA ILE A 217 -13.50 -14.89 21.60
C ILE A 217 -13.25 -15.04 20.11
N TYR A 218 -14.31 -15.01 19.31
CA TYR A 218 -14.20 -15.16 17.87
C TYR A 218 -13.65 -13.87 17.22
N VAL A 219 -12.80 -14.00 16.19
CA VAL A 219 -12.08 -12.86 15.60
C VAL A 219 -12.98 -11.79 14.99
N GLU A 220 -14.14 -12.15 14.43
CA GLU A 220 -15.07 -11.16 13.86
C GLU A 220 -15.73 -10.31 14.97
N ASP A 221 -15.94 -10.90 16.15
CA ASP A 221 -16.44 -10.19 17.33
C ASP A 221 -15.42 -9.15 17.81
N VAL A 222 -14.12 -9.49 17.75
CA VAL A 222 -13.03 -8.55 18.02
C VAL A 222 -12.99 -7.40 17.01
N ALA A 223 -13.08 -7.72 15.72
CA ALA A 223 -13.06 -6.72 14.66
C ALA A 223 -14.25 -5.74 14.75
N GLU A 224 -15.43 -6.24 15.08
CA GLU A 224 -16.63 -5.42 15.30
C GLU A 224 -16.47 -4.49 16.51
N ALA A 225 -15.92 -4.97 17.63
CA ALA A 225 -15.70 -4.15 18.82
C ALA A 225 -14.73 -2.99 18.56
N ILE A 226 -13.60 -3.28 17.89
CA ILE A 226 -12.60 -2.26 17.52
C ILE A 226 -13.23 -1.21 16.61
N PHE A 227 -13.99 -1.63 15.59
CA PHE A 227 -14.67 -0.71 14.69
C PHE A 227 -15.63 0.23 15.44
N ARG A 228 -16.51 -0.33 16.29
CA ARG A 228 -17.47 0.47 17.07
C ARG A 228 -16.80 1.45 18.01
N ALA A 229 -15.72 1.04 18.66
CA ALA A 229 -15.01 1.90 19.61
C ALA A 229 -14.19 3.01 18.91
N VAL A 230 -13.74 2.75 17.68
CA VAL A 230 -13.13 3.79 16.84
C VAL A 230 -14.17 4.79 16.36
N ALA A 231 -15.38 4.33 16.02
CA ALA A 231 -16.49 5.17 15.57
C ALA A 231 -17.16 6.00 16.69
N SER A 232 -16.78 5.78 17.96
CA SER A 232 -17.27 6.51 19.13
C SER A 232 -16.19 7.39 19.76
N ASP A 233 -16.54 8.22 20.74
CA ASP A 233 -15.60 9.09 21.46
C ASP A 233 -14.93 8.41 22.67
N ILE A 234 -14.90 7.07 22.66
CA ILE A 234 -14.41 6.25 23.77
C ILE A 234 -12.88 6.17 23.75
N SER A 235 -12.30 6.23 24.94
CA SER A 235 -10.86 6.16 25.18
C SER A 235 -10.54 5.27 26.39
N GLY A 236 -9.26 4.93 26.56
CA GLY A 236 -8.77 4.20 27.72
C GLY A 236 -8.72 2.68 27.54
N LEU A 237 -8.69 1.96 28.66
CA LEU A 237 -8.44 0.52 28.72
C LEU A 237 -9.74 -0.27 28.89
N MET A 238 -9.90 -1.35 28.13
CA MET A 238 -11.02 -2.28 28.21
C MET A 238 -10.61 -3.74 27.99
N ASN A 239 -11.27 -4.65 28.66
CA ASN A 239 -11.22 -6.08 28.35
C ASN A 239 -12.16 -6.40 27.19
N LEU A 240 -11.67 -7.19 26.24
CA LEU A 240 -12.45 -7.66 25.10
C LEU A 240 -12.46 -9.18 25.10
N SER A 241 -13.59 -9.74 25.54
CA SER A 241 -13.76 -11.15 25.87
C SER A 241 -15.22 -11.58 25.73
N THR A 242 -15.51 -12.86 25.95
CA THR A 242 -16.90 -13.36 26.06
C THR A 242 -17.37 -13.46 27.51
N ASN A 243 -16.46 -13.43 28.48
CA ASN A 243 -16.72 -13.65 29.92
C ASN A 243 -17.25 -15.06 30.21
N THR A 244 -16.70 -16.05 29.49
CA THR A 244 -17.01 -17.49 29.63
C THR A 244 -15.77 -18.29 29.98
N GLU A 245 -15.95 -19.44 30.62
CA GLU A 245 -14.87 -20.39 30.93
C GLU A 245 -15.10 -21.69 30.18
N THR A 246 -14.17 -22.03 29.29
CA THR A 246 -14.17 -23.31 28.59
C THR A 246 -12.89 -24.06 28.90
N SER A 247 -13.02 -25.28 29.45
CA SER A 247 -11.87 -26.15 29.68
C SER A 247 -11.34 -26.75 28.38
N ILE A 248 -10.09 -27.17 28.38
CA ILE A 248 -9.53 -27.88 27.21
C ILE A 248 -10.27 -29.19 26.94
N ASN A 249 -10.76 -29.87 27.99
CA ASN A 249 -11.60 -31.05 27.84
C ASN A 249 -12.94 -30.73 27.15
N GLN A 250 -13.60 -29.63 27.54
CA GLN A 250 -14.82 -29.16 26.85
C GLN A 250 -14.52 -28.79 25.39
N LEU A 251 -13.37 -28.18 25.11
CA LEU A 251 -12.94 -27.87 23.75
C LEU A 251 -12.81 -29.14 22.89
N VAL A 252 -12.26 -30.22 23.45
CA VAL A 252 -12.19 -31.52 22.78
C VAL A 252 -13.59 -32.07 22.47
N ASP A 253 -14.53 -31.95 23.40
CA ASP A 253 -15.91 -32.41 23.18
C ASP A 253 -16.58 -31.64 22.04
N TYR A 254 -16.35 -30.32 21.93
CA TYR A 254 -16.81 -29.55 20.78
C TYR A 254 -16.23 -30.04 19.45
N TYR A 255 -14.96 -30.47 19.41
CA TYR A 255 -14.38 -31.06 18.20
C TYR A 255 -15.01 -32.41 17.84
N LYS A 256 -15.35 -33.24 18.84
CA LYS A 256 -16.05 -34.52 18.60
C LYS A 256 -17.43 -34.31 17.99
N ASP A 257 -18.10 -33.21 18.32
CA ASP A 257 -19.40 -32.86 17.73
C ASP A 257 -19.27 -32.37 16.29
N ILE A 258 -18.12 -31.78 15.92
CA ILE A 258 -17.85 -31.28 14.56
C ILE A 258 -17.36 -32.40 13.64
N THR A 259 -16.50 -33.30 14.13
CA THR A 259 -15.88 -34.35 13.31
C THR A 259 -15.27 -35.47 14.15
N GLU A 260 -14.86 -36.56 13.49
CA GLU A 260 -14.17 -37.66 14.14
C GLU A 260 -12.75 -37.25 14.56
N ILE A 261 -12.33 -37.65 15.76
CA ILE A 261 -10.98 -37.37 16.27
C ILE A 261 -10.21 -38.68 16.44
N ALA A 262 -8.93 -38.68 16.06
CA ALA A 262 -8.07 -39.87 16.14
C ALA A 262 -7.78 -40.32 17.59
N GLY A 263 -7.89 -39.41 18.55
CA GLY A 263 -7.70 -39.67 19.97
C GLY A 263 -7.21 -38.44 20.74
N VAL A 264 -7.04 -38.60 22.05
CA VAL A 264 -6.54 -37.56 22.96
C VAL A 264 -5.34 -38.11 23.71
N VAL A 265 -4.26 -37.34 23.77
CA VAL A 265 -3.02 -37.70 24.48
C VAL A 265 -2.71 -36.64 25.51
N HIS A 266 -2.64 -37.05 26.78
CA HIS A 266 -2.20 -36.18 27.87
C HIS A 266 -0.67 -36.16 27.95
N LYS A 267 -0.10 -34.96 27.98
CA LYS A 267 1.32 -34.64 28.14
C LYS A 267 1.57 -33.94 29.46
N GLU A 268 2.83 -33.82 29.85
CA GLU A 268 3.21 -33.07 31.06
C GLU A 268 2.68 -31.63 30.99
N ALA A 269 2.24 -31.11 32.15
CA ALA A 269 1.74 -29.75 32.24
C ALA A 269 2.85 -28.75 31.90
N ARG A 270 2.49 -27.70 31.15
CA ARG A 270 3.44 -26.64 30.79
C ARG A 270 3.73 -25.78 32.02
N LYS A 271 5.02 -25.58 32.31
CA LYS A 271 5.45 -24.75 33.42
C LYS A 271 5.05 -23.29 33.15
N GLY A 272 4.25 -22.70 34.04
CA GLY A 272 3.75 -21.33 33.90
C GLY A 272 2.49 -21.18 33.08
N ASP A 273 1.80 -22.28 32.72
CA ASP A 273 0.48 -22.19 32.10
C ASP A 273 -0.57 -21.66 33.09
N ILE A 274 -1.43 -20.75 32.63
CA ILE A 274 -2.48 -20.16 33.47
C ILE A 274 -3.55 -21.23 33.72
N GLN A 275 -3.97 -21.43 34.97
CA GLN A 275 -4.96 -22.46 35.26
C GLN A 275 -6.37 -22.03 34.84
N PHE A 276 -6.76 -20.80 35.18
CA PHE A 276 -8.10 -20.27 34.88
C PHE A 276 -7.98 -18.87 34.31
N SER A 277 -8.68 -18.59 33.22
CA SER A 277 -8.65 -17.29 32.54
C SER A 277 -10.04 -16.91 32.04
N ARG A 278 -10.64 -15.92 32.70
CA ARG A 278 -11.94 -15.34 32.35
C ARG A 278 -11.91 -13.84 32.56
N LEU A 279 -12.26 -13.08 31.53
CA LEU A 279 -12.19 -11.62 31.57
C LEU A 279 -13.61 -11.06 31.66
N ASP A 280 -13.80 -10.09 32.56
CA ASP A 280 -15.03 -9.32 32.65
C ASP A 280 -15.10 -8.31 31.51
N ASN A 281 -16.16 -8.38 30.69
CA ASN A 281 -16.41 -7.50 29.55
C ASN A 281 -17.54 -6.48 29.81
N ARG A 282 -17.93 -6.23 31.06
CA ARG A 282 -19.00 -5.26 31.38
C ARG A 282 -18.70 -3.86 30.85
N LYS A 283 -17.45 -3.40 30.96
CA LYS A 283 -17.05 -2.06 30.53
C LYS A 283 -17.22 -1.86 29.02
N VAL A 284 -16.66 -2.75 28.20
CA VAL A 284 -16.81 -2.67 26.73
C VAL A 284 -18.27 -2.80 26.30
N LYS A 285 -19.08 -3.62 26.99
CA LYS A 285 -20.51 -3.74 26.69
C LYS A 285 -21.29 -2.46 26.92
N GLN A 286 -21.00 -1.75 28.02
CA GLN A 286 -21.71 -0.55 28.41
C GLN A 286 -21.25 0.68 27.61
N GLU A 287 -19.94 0.83 27.43
CA GLU A 287 -19.39 2.01 26.78
C GLU A 287 -19.49 1.91 25.25
N VAL A 288 -19.09 0.78 24.66
CA VAL A 288 -18.99 0.61 23.18
C VAL A 288 -20.32 0.18 22.55
N ASP A 289 -21.34 -0.15 23.35
CA ASP A 289 -22.59 -0.78 22.89
C ASP A 289 -22.30 -2.00 22.00
N TRP A 290 -21.47 -2.90 22.52
CA TRP A 290 -21.02 -4.10 21.83
C TRP A 290 -21.28 -5.35 22.69
N ILE A 291 -21.72 -6.44 22.06
CA ILE A 291 -21.83 -7.75 22.70
C ILE A 291 -21.23 -8.81 21.76
N PRO A 292 -20.59 -9.88 22.29
CA PRO A 292 -20.14 -10.98 21.45
C PRO A 292 -21.34 -11.65 20.79
N LYS A 293 -21.27 -11.84 19.48
CA LYS A 293 -22.37 -12.37 18.67
C LYS A 293 -22.23 -13.88 18.43
N TYR A 294 -21.01 -14.39 18.38
CA TYR A 294 -20.76 -15.78 18.02
C TYR A 294 -20.62 -16.66 19.24
N SER A 295 -21.33 -17.80 19.25
CA SER A 295 -21.05 -18.85 20.23
C SER A 295 -19.71 -19.53 19.92
N LEU A 296 -19.15 -20.24 20.91
CA LEU A 296 -17.94 -21.02 20.70
C LEU A 296 -18.16 -22.12 19.65
N GLU A 297 -19.32 -22.79 19.64
CA GLU A 297 -19.62 -23.84 18.66
C GLU A 297 -19.66 -23.28 17.23
N GLU A 298 -20.33 -22.15 17.04
CA GLU A 298 -20.45 -21.50 15.72
C GLU A 298 -19.09 -21.05 15.19
N GLY A 299 -18.29 -20.40 16.04
CA GLY A 299 -16.96 -19.94 15.66
C GLY A 299 -15.99 -21.09 15.38
N LEU A 300 -16.05 -22.18 16.18
CA LEU A 300 -15.22 -23.37 15.95
C LEU A 300 -15.56 -24.03 14.61
N LYS A 301 -16.85 -24.19 14.31
CA LYS A 301 -17.29 -24.75 13.02
C LYS A 301 -16.79 -23.92 11.84
N LYS A 302 -16.95 -22.60 11.89
CA LYS A 302 -16.44 -21.69 10.85
C LYS A 302 -14.91 -21.78 10.70
N THR A 303 -14.20 -21.90 11.82
CA THR A 303 -12.74 -22.06 11.83
C THR A 303 -12.34 -23.37 11.17
N TYR A 304 -12.93 -24.48 11.59
CA TYR A 304 -12.72 -25.80 11.02
C TYR A 304 -12.99 -25.85 9.51
N ASP A 305 -14.15 -25.35 9.08
CA ASP A 305 -14.53 -25.32 7.66
C ASP A 305 -13.53 -24.52 6.82
N TRP A 306 -13.01 -23.41 7.35
CA TRP A 306 -11.99 -22.63 6.66
C TRP A 306 -10.67 -23.40 6.51
N PHE A 307 -10.16 -24.03 7.57
CA PHE A 307 -8.93 -24.82 7.49
C PHE A 307 -9.09 -26.03 6.56
N LYS A 308 -10.25 -26.69 6.60
CA LYS A 308 -10.60 -27.79 5.68
C LYS A 308 -10.54 -27.32 4.22
N ASN A 309 -11.21 -26.22 3.90
CA ASN A 309 -11.20 -25.65 2.56
C ASN A 309 -9.79 -25.24 2.10
N GLN A 310 -8.93 -24.73 3.00
CA GLN A 310 -7.54 -24.42 2.67
C GLN A 310 -6.75 -25.68 2.33
N LYS A 311 -6.93 -26.77 3.10
CA LYS A 311 -6.31 -28.07 2.84
C LYS A 311 -6.76 -28.65 1.50
N ASP A 312 -8.06 -28.63 1.22
CA ASP A 312 -8.62 -29.12 -0.05
C ASP A 312 -8.09 -28.31 -1.25
N ASN A 313 -8.05 -26.97 -1.15
CA ASN A 313 -7.47 -26.11 -2.19
C ASN A 313 -5.95 -26.30 -2.38
N HIS A 314 -5.21 -26.63 -1.32
CA HIS A 314 -3.79 -26.98 -1.40
C HIS A 314 -3.59 -28.32 -2.12
N ILE A 315 -4.41 -29.33 -1.79
CA ILE A 315 -4.44 -30.63 -2.46
C ILE A 315 -4.80 -30.47 -3.94
N ASP A 316 -5.77 -29.63 -4.28
CA ASP A 316 -6.16 -29.37 -5.68
C ASP A 316 -5.06 -28.65 -6.48
N LYS A 317 -4.35 -27.70 -5.87
CA LYS A 317 -3.20 -27.02 -6.51
C LYS A 317 -2.00 -27.95 -6.68
N GLU A 318 -1.71 -28.80 -5.69
CA GLU A 318 -0.69 -29.85 -5.82
C GLU A 318 -1.10 -30.89 -6.86
N ASN A 319 -2.36 -31.31 -6.92
CA ASN A 319 -2.87 -32.23 -7.93
C ASN A 319 -2.80 -31.63 -9.34
N THR A 320 -3.11 -30.34 -9.51
CA THR A 320 -2.99 -29.66 -10.83
C THR A 320 -1.54 -29.54 -11.28
N TYR A 321 -0.58 -29.44 -10.35
CA TYR A 321 0.86 -29.43 -10.64
C TYR A 321 1.43 -30.85 -10.84
N ASN A 322 0.93 -31.84 -10.09
CA ASN A 322 1.35 -33.23 -10.11
C ASN A 322 0.66 -34.08 -11.20
N GLU A 323 -0.48 -33.66 -11.76
CA GLU A 323 -1.09 -34.31 -12.93
C GLU A 323 -0.20 -34.20 -14.20
N LYS A 324 0.74 -33.26 -14.23
CA LYS A 324 1.80 -33.22 -15.26
C LYS A 324 2.96 -34.20 -15.00
N ILE A 325 3.04 -34.82 -13.82
CA ILE A 325 4.11 -35.74 -13.44
C ILE A 325 3.50 -37.04 -12.88
N ARG A 326 2.96 -37.84 -13.80
CA ARG A 326 2.87 -39.31 -13.74
C ARG A 326 2.26 -39.96 -12.48
N SER A 327 1.04 -40.46 -12.68
CA SER A 327 0.63 -41.86 -12.39
C SER A 327 1.56 -42.74 -11.53
N LYS A 328 1.14 -42.98 -10.27
CA LYS A 328 1.14 -44.32 -9.62
C LYS A 328 0.30 -44.30 -8.33
N PRO A 329 -0.25 -45.45 -7.89
CA PRO A 329 -1.45 -45.48 -7.05
C PRO A 329 -1.20 -45.34 -5.55
N ILE A 330 -2.21 -44.76 -4.93
CA ILE A 330 -2.46 -44.50 -3.51
C ILE A 330 -2.73 -45.83 -2.79
N PHE A 331 -1.70 -46.51 -2.29
CA PHE A 331 -1.81 -47.53 -1.23
C PHE A 331 -0.43 -47.78 -0.63
N SER A 332 0.01 -47.00 0.36
CA SER A 332 1.16 -47.40 1.22
C SER A 332 1.41 -46.60 2.51
N GLU A 333 0.59 -45.63 2.92
CA GLU A 333 1.00 -44.73 4.02
C GLU A 333 0.67 -45.17 5.45
N LEU A 334 -0.22 -46.14 5.66
CA LEU A 334 -0.59 -46.58 7.01
C LEU A 334 0.34 -47.64 7.67
N GLY A 335 1.41 -48.08 7.00
CA GLY A 335 2.29 -49.17 7.49
C GLY A 335 3.77 -48.82 7.68
N LYS A 336 4.18 -47.57 7.41
CA LYS A 336 5.59 -47.19 7.17
C LYS A 336 6.60 -47.43 8.32
N PRO A 337 6.30 -47.28 9.63
CA PRO A 337 7.32 -47.46 10.66
C PRO A 337 7.64 -48.94 10.96
N TYR A 338 6.70 -49.87 10.73
CA TYR A 338 6.89 -51.29 11.04
C TYR A 338 7.24 -52.16 9.83
N PHE A 339 6.99 -51.67 8.61
CA PHE A 339 7.23 -52.41 7.37
C PHE A 339 8.66 -52.96 7.24
N PRO A 340 9.72 -52.17 7.50
CA PRO A 340 11.10 -52.67 7.40
C PRO A 340 11.41 -53.81 8.38
N TYR A 341 10.76 -53.82 9.56
CA TYR A 341 10.94 -54.88 10.54
C TYR A 341 10.23 -56.17 10.10
N ILE A 342 9.03 -56.05 9.53
CA ILE A 342 8.27 -57.19 8.99
C ILE A 342 9.00 -57.79 7.78
N GLU A 343 9.48 -56.96 6.86
CA GLU A 343 10.27 -57.38 5.70
C GLU A 343 11.56 -58.08 6.13
N ASN A 344 12.26 -57.53 7.14
CA ASN A 344 13.47 -58.15 7.68
C ASN A 344 13.19 -59.56 8.25
N VAL A 345 12.11 -59.73 9.01
CA VAL A 345 11.70 -61.04 9.54
C VAL A 345 11.27 -62.00 8.44
N LEU A 346 10.57 -61.54 7.40
CA LEU A 346 10.19 -62.37 6.26
C LEU A 346 11.40 -62.86 5.46
N ILE A 347 12.37 -61.97 5.20
CA ILE A 347 13.63 -62.34 4.56
C ILE A 347 14.39 -63.35 5.44
N PHE A 348 14.41 -63.16 6.76
CA PHE A 348 15.01 -64.10 7.69
C PHE A 348 14.37 -65.48 7.62
N ILE A 349 13.04 -65.59 7.59
CA ILE A 349 12.33 -66.88 7.50
C ILE A 349 12.74 -67.65 6.24
N ILE A 350 12.83 -66.96 5.11
CA ILE A 350 13.27 -67.55 3.84
C ILE A 350 14.71 -68.03 3.93
N ILE A 351 15.62 -67.18 4.43
CA ILE A 351 17.03 -67.53 4.58
C ILE A 351 17.24 -68.66 5.58
N ALA A 352 16.51 -68.66 6.70
CA ALA A 352 16.56 -69.71 7.71
C ALA A 352 16.10 -71.06 7.14
N PHE A 353 15.02 -71.06 6.35
CA PHE A 353 14.54 -72.26 5.67
C PHE A 353 15.57 -72.81 4.68
N LEU A 354 16.20 -71.94 3.88
CA LEU A 354 17.26 -72.32 2.94
C LEU A 354 18.50 -72.85 3.68
N HIS A 355 18.89 -72.20 4.76
CA HIS A 355 20.07 -72.55 5.55
C HIS A 355 19.92 -73.93 6.22
N ILE A 356 18.75 -74.23 6.79
CA ILE A 356 18.49 -75.52 7.44
C ILE A 356 18.38 -76.66 6.42
N ASN A 357 17.69 -76.46 5.30
CA ASN A 357 17.35 -77.55 4.37
C ASN A 357 18.37 -77.78 3.25
N ILE A 358 19.14 -76.75 2.89
CA ILE A 358 20.01 -76.75 1.70
C ILE A 358 21.44 -76.31 2.04
N GLY A 359 21.74 -76.01 3.31
CA GLY A 359 23.02 -75.44 3.76
C GLY A 359 24.26 -76.24 3.31
N ASP A 360 24.19 -77.57 3.30
CA ASP A 360 25.31 -78.43 2.89
C ASP A 360 25.51 -78.52 1.36
N PHE A 361 24.56 -78.01 0.56
CA PHE A 361 24.59 -78.13 -0.90
C PHE A 361 25.30 -76.94 -1.60
N PHE A 362 25.40 -75.78 -0.94
CA PHE A 362 25.99 -74.55 -1.51
C PHE A 362 27.39 -74.24 -0.95
N PHE A 363 28.39 -75.01 -1.38
CA PHE A 363 29.82 -74.62 -1.42
C PHE A 363 30.36 -73.74 -0.26
N ASN A 364 30.19 -74.12 1.01
CA ASN A 364 30.71 -73.37 2.18
C ASN A 364 30.34 -71.87 2.22
N ILE A 365 29.27 -71.44 1.53
CA ILE A 365 28.83 -70.04 1.55
C ILE A 365 27.98 -69.78 2.78
N ASP A 366 28.33 -68.74 3.52
CA ASP A 366 27.58 -68.31 4.67
C ASP A 366 26.35 -67.45 4.28
N LEU A 367 25.21 -68.11 4.18
CA LEU A 367 23.93 -67.50 3.86
C LEU A 367 23.47 -66.48 4.92
N LEU A 368 23.87 -66.64 6.19
CA LEU A 368 23.50 -65.73 7.27
C LEU A 368 24.28 -64.42 7.16
N LEU A 369 25.56 -64.50 6.80
CA LEU A 369 26.37 -63.31 6.52
C LEU A 369 25.83 -62.51 5.33
N ILE A 370 25.42 -63.20 4.25
CA ILE A 370 24.81 -62.56 3.07
C ILE A 370 23.51 -61.85 3.46
N TYR A 371 22.68 -62.50 4.28
CA TYR A 371 21.44 -61.90 4.79
C TYR A 371 21.71 -60.61 5.58
N ILE A 372 22.66 -60.63 6.51
CA ILE A 372 23.06 -59.43 7.28
C ILE A 372 23.50 -58.29 6.34
N LEU A 373 24.27 -58.63 5.30
CA LEU A 373 24.78 -57.66 4.33
C LEU A 373 23.66 -57.04 3.47
N ILE A 374 22.76 -57.86 2.95
CA ILE A 374 21.61 -57.39 2.14
C ILE A 374 20.71 -56.48 2.98
N VAL A 375 20.35 -56.90 4.18
CA VAL A 375 19.49 -56.12 5.07
C VAL A 375 20.17 -54.82 5.47
N GLY A 376 21.48 -54.84 5.77
CA GLY A 376 22.22 -53.63 6.09
C GLY A 376 22.31 -52.63 4.94
N ILE A 377 22.41 -53.10 3.69
CA ILE A 377 22.42 -52.25 2.49
C ILE A 377 21.06 -51.60 2.25
N ILE A 378 19.97 -52.36 2.42
CA ILE A 378 18.63 -51.89 2.08
C ILE A 378 18.05 -51.01 3.19
N PHE A 379 18.25 -51.40 4.45
CA PHE A 379 17.52 -50.84 5.59
C PHE A 379 18.38 -50.15 6.65
N GLY A 380 19.70 -50.14 6.50
CA GLY A 380 20.60 -49.42 7.40
C GLY A 380 20.92 -50.14 8.72
N LYS A 381 21.51 -49.42 9.68
CA LYS A 381 22.17 -50.05 10.83
C LYS A 381 21.24 -50.82 11.77
N VAL A 382 20.05 -50.29 12.04
CA VAL A 382 19.15 -50.86 13.05
C VAL A 382 18.70 -52.25 12.61
N GLN A 383 18.31 -52.39 11.34
CA GLN A 383 17.90 -53.67 10.78
C GLN A 383 19.07 -54.64 10.59
N ALA A 384 20.28 -54.14 10.29
CA ALA A 384 21.48 -54.98 10.22
C ALA A 384 21.81 -55.64 11.57
N VAL A 385 21.66 -54.89 12.68
CA VAL A 385 21.89 -55.42 14.04
C VAL A 385 20.82 -56.44 14.43
N ILE A 386 19.56 -56.21 14.04
CA ILE A 386 18.47 -57.18 14.23
C ILE A 386 18.75 -58.46 13.42
N ALA A 387 19.13 -58.32 12.15
CA ALA A 387 19.49 -59.45 11.28
C ALA A 387 20.68 -60.24 11.85
N CYS A 388 21.69 -59.56 12.39
CA CYS A 388 22.81 -60.19 13.10
C CYS A 388 22.32 -60.99 14.30
N SER A 389 21.42 -60.42 15.12
CA SER A 389 20.91 -61.08 16.32
C SER A 389 20.12 -62.34 15.98
N LEU A 390 19.24 -62.27 14.98
CA LEU A 390 18.50 -63.43 14.46
C LEU A 390 19.43 -64.51 13.89
N SER A 391 20.49 -64.11 13.19
CA SER A 391 21.50 -65.00 12.62
C SER A 391 22.31 -65.74 13.69
N VAL A 392 22.72 -65.05 14.77
CA VAL A 392 23.42 -65.66 15.91
C VAL A 392 22.52 -66.68 16.63
N VAL A 393 21.24 -66.35 16.82
CA VAL A 393 20.26 -67.26 17.43
C VAL A 393 20.10 -68.53 16.59
N LEU A 394 19.93 -68.39 15.27
CA LEU A 394 19.76 -69.53 14.37
C LEU A 394 21.00 -70.42 14.33
N TYR A 395 22.19 -69.82 14.20
CA TYR A 395 23.46 -70.56 14.19
C TYR A 395 23.67 -71.34 15.51
N SER A 396 23.35 -70.70 16.64
CA SER A 396 23.42 -71.35 17.96
C SER A 396 22.44 -72.51 18.08
N TRP A 397 21.19 -72.32 17.62
CA TRP A 397 20.16 -73.36 17.67
C TRP A 397 20.53 -74.58 16.83
N GLN A 398 21.06 -74.39 15.63
CA GLN A 398 21.52 -75.49 14.78
C GLN A 398 22.69 -76.24 15.42
N GLY A 399 23.62 -75.54 16.07
CA GLY A 399 24.71 -76.15 16.83
C GLY A 399 24.20 -77.08 17.94
N LEU A 400 23.20 -76.65 18.70
CA LEU A 400 22.56 -77.46 19.76
C LEU A 400 21.79 -78.64 19.19
N ALA A 401 21.04 -78.45 18.09
CA ALA A 401 20.30 -79.51 17.42
C ALA A 401 21.22 -80.63 16.90
N ASN A 402 22.45 -80.28 16.51
CA ASN A 402 23.49 -81.23 16.09
C ASN A 402 24.27 -81.84 17.26
N GLY A 403 23.83 -81.63 18.51
CA GLY A 403 24.39 -82.26 19.71
C GLY A 403 25.54 -81.50 20.39
N ARG A 404 25.79 -80.23 20.04
CA ARG A 404 26.74 -79.40 20.80
C ARG A 404 26.16 -79.03 22.17
N GLU A 405 27.02 -78.99 23.19
CA GLU A 405 26.65 -78.45 24.50
C GLU A 405 26.57 -76.92 24.48
N ILE A 406 25.67 -76.33 25.26
CA ILE A 406 25.51 -74.87 25.36
C ILE A 406 26.82 -74.18 25.78
N VAL A 407 27.59 -74.79 26.69
CA VAL A 407 28.88 -74.26 27.16
C VAL A 407 29.92 -74.23 26.04
N ALA A 408 29.82 -75.17 25.08
CA ALA A 408 30.73 -75.24 23.94
C ALA A 408 30.54 -74.05 22.97
N LEU A 409 29.33 -73.50 22.85
CA LEU A 409 29.06 -72.33 22.00
C LEU A 409 29.82 -71.08 22.45
N PHE A 410 30.14 -70.98 23.74
CA PHE A 410 30.86 -69.84 24.32
C PHE A 410 32.36 -70.10 24.54
N THR A 411 32.81 -71.34 24.38
CA THR A 411 34.22 -71.72 24.57
C THR A 411 34.93 -72.09 23.26
N ASP A 412 34.18 -72.46 22.22
CA ASP A 412 34.70 -72.71 20.89
C ASP A 412 35.06 -71.41 20.17
N HIS A 413 36.37 -71.23 19.94
CA HIS A 413 36.95 -70.11 19.22
C HIS A 413 36.36 -69.91 17.82
N THR A 414 35.99 -70.99 17.10
CA THR A 414 35.45 -70.86 15.74
C THR A 414 34.06 -70.19 15.76
N THR A 415 33.22 -70.57 16.72
CA THR A 415 31.89 -70.00 16.93
C THR A 415 31.95 -68.54 17.38
N LEU A 416 32.88 -68.20 18.28
CA LEU A 416 33.10 -66.82 18.71
C LEU A 416 33.62 -65.90 17.59
N ILE A 417 34.54 -66.39 16.76
CA ILE A 417 35.04 -65.64 15.59
C ILE A 417 33.89 -65.37 14.62
N GLN A 418 33.01 -66.35 14.39
CA GLN A 418 31.86 -66.20 13.50
C GLN A 418 30.90 -65.10 13.98
N PHE A 419 30.57 -65.06 15.26
CA PHE A 419 29.70 -64.02 15.83
C PHE A 419 30.34 -62.63 15.75
N ALA A 420 31.66 -62.55 15.98
CA ALA A 420 32.39 -61.30 15.84
C ALA A 420 32.34 -60.79 14.39
N VAL A 421 32.46 -61.67 13.40
CA VAL A 421 32.34 -61.33 11.97
C VAL A 421 30.94 -60.81 11.64
N TYR A 422 29.88 -61.45 12.12
CA TYR A 422 28.49 -61.00 11.91
C TYR A 422 28.26 -59.60 12.45
N LEU A 423 28.69 -59.36 13.69
CA LEU A 423 28.53 -58.06 14.34
C LEU A 423 29.33 -56.98 13.62
N PHE A 424 30.57 -57.29 13.23
CA PHE A 424 31.43 -56.34 12.53
C PHE A 424 30.84 -55.93 11.17
N VAL A 425 30.36 -56.89 10.39
CA VAL A 425 29.74 -56.61 9.07
C VAL A 425 28.43 -55.83 9.22
N ALA A 426 27.58 -56.20 10.18
CA ALA A 426 26.34 -55.48 10.46
C ALA A 426 26.58 -54.01 10.80
N LEU A 427 27.53 -53.74 11.70
CA LEU A 427 27.86 -52.38 12.12
C LEU A 427 28.52 -51.57 10.99
N LEU A 428 29.46 -52.17 10.25
CA LEU A 428 30.19 -51.48 9.20
C LEU A 428 29.28 -51.10 8.02
N VAL A 429 28.52 -52.06 7.49
CA VAL A 429 27.60 -51.82 6.37
C VAL A 429 26.50 -50.85 6.77
N GLY A 430 25.89 -51.08 7.93
CA GLY A 430 24.83 -50.22 8.47
C GLY A 430 25.28 -48.77 8.64
N TYR A 431 26.47 -48.55 9.20
CA TYR A 431 27.01 -47.20 9.39
C TYR A 431 27.26 -46.46 8.07
N VAL A 432 27.82 -47.14 7.07
CA VAL A 432 28.12 -46.53 5.77
C VAL A 432 26.84 -46.09 5.05
N ILE A 433 25.79 -46.90 5.13
CA ILE A 433 24.50 -46.66 4.48
C ILE A 433 23.75 -45.53 5.18
N ASP A 434 23.64 -45.56 6.51
CA ASP A 434 23.01 -44.48 7.28
C ASP A 434 23.71 -43.13 7.01
N ARG A 435 25.04 -43.12 6.94
CA ARG A 435 25.82 -41.91 6.62
C ARG A 435 25.50 -41.37 5.22
N LYS A 436 25.23 -42.25 4.26
CA LYS A 436 24.84 -41.86 2.89
C LYS A 436 23.42 -41.28 2.88
N HIS A 437 22.47 -41.92 3.57
CA HIS A 437 21.10 -41.42 3.68
C HIS A 437 21.04 -40.05 4.35
N LEU A 438 21.75 -39.86 5.47
CA LEU A 438 21.82 -38.56 6.15
C LEU A 438 22.38 -37.45 5.25
N ARG A 439 23.38 -37.76 4.40
CA ARG A 439 23.90 -36.80 3.43
C ARG A 439 22.88 -36.45 2.35
N GLU A 440 22.13 -37.45 1.88
CA GLU A 440 21.09 -37.25 0.88
C GLU A 440 19.92 -36.42 1.43
N GLU A 441 19.49 -36.70 2.66
CA GLU A 441 18.46 -35.91 3.35
C GLU A 441 18.92 -34.47 3.59
N ALA A 442 20.14 -34.27 4.09
CA ALA A 442 20.71 -32.93 4.27
C ALA A 442 20.76 -32.16 2.94
N ALA A 443 21.19 -32.80 1.85
CA ALA A 443 21.22 -32.17 0.52
C ALA A 443 19.82 -31.83 0.00
N LYS A 444 18.81 -32.67 0.27
CA LYS A 444 17.40 -32.37 -0.08
C LYS A 444 16.87 -31.19 0.71
N SER A 445 17.11 -31.14 2.02
CA SER A 445 16.74 -30.01 2.88
C SER A 445 17.41 -28.71 2.42
N GLU A 446 18.69 -28.77 2.06
CA GLU A 446 19.42 -27.61 1.54
C GLU A 446 18.86 -27.13 0.19
N LEU A 447 18.57 -28.06 -0.73
CA LEU A 447 17.93 -27.73 -2.00
C LEU A 447 16.55 -27.08 -1.81
N GLN A 448 15.77 -27.55 -0.84
CA GLN A 448 14.47 -26.97 -0.52
C GLN A 448 14.60 -25.54 0.02
N LEU A 449 15.55 -25.32 0.93
CA LEU A 449 15.87 -23.98 1.42
C LEU A 449 16.31 -23.04 0.29
N PHE A 450 17.13 -23.52 -0.66
CA PHE A 450 17.53 -22.73 -1.83
C PHE A 450 16.34 -22.36 -2.73
N LYS A 451 15.39 -23.29 -2.94
CA LYS A 451 14.16 -23.00 -3.69
C LYS A 451 13.31 -21.95 -3.00
N GLU A 452 13.15 -22.03 -1.68
CA GLU A 452 12.41 -21.03 -0.91
C GLU A 452 13.05 -19.64 -1.02
N LYS A 453 14.38 -19.55 -0.89
CA LYS A 453 15.13 -18.30 -1.09
C LYS A 453 14.96 -17.74 -2.50
N TYR A 454 15.02 -18.59 -3.53
CA TYR A 454 14.83 -18.17 -4.91
C TYR A 454 13.44 -17.57 -5.13
N LEU A 455 12.39 -18.23 -4.64
CA LEU A 455 11.01 -17.75 -4.76
C LEU A 455 10.81 -16.39 -4.08
N LEU A 456 11.39 -16.22 -2.89
CA LEU A 456 11.37 -14.94 -2.18
C LEU A 456 12.05 -13.83 -3.00
N LEU A 457 13.23 -14.10 -3.57
CA LEU A 457 13.96 -13.14 -4.40
C LEU A 457 13.18 -12.76 -5.66
N ASP A 458 12.54 -13.72 -6.32
CA ASP A 458 11.71 -13.49 -7.50
C ASP A 458 10.48 -12.62 -7.17
N GLU A 459 9.84 -12.85 -6.02
CA GLU A 459 8.73 -12.03 -5.53
C GLU A 459 9.19 -10.59 -5.27
N ILE A 460 10.30 -10.40 -4.54
CA ILE A 460 10.85 -9.07 -4.24
C ILE A 460 11.21 -8.33 -5.54
N TYR A 461 11.83 -9.01 -6.50
CA TYR A 461 12.18 -8.42 -7.79
C TYR A 461 10.93 -7.95 -8.55
N THR A 462 9.91 -8.79 -8.62
CA THR A 462 8.67 -8.50 -9.33
C THR A 462 7.93 -7.32 -8.70
N GLU A 463 7.85 -7.27 -7.37
CA GLU A 463 7.24 -6.16 -6.65
C GLU A 463 8.03 -4.86 -6.83
N THR A 464 9.36 -4.91 -6.71
CA THR A 464 10.22 -3.73 -6.92
C THR A 464 10.04 -3.17 -8.33
N ARG A 465 9.93 -4.05 -9.32
CA ARG A 465 9.66 -3.65 -10.69
C ARG A 465 8.29 -3.00 -10.84
N LYS A 466 7.24 -3.55 -10.22
CA LYS A 466 5.89 -2.98 -10.25
C LYS A 466 5.85 -1.60 -9.60
N VAL A 467 6.46 -1.43 -8.41
CA VAL A 467 6.57 -0.13 -7.73
C VAL A 467 7.32 0.87 -8.62
N LYS A 468 8.40 0.45 -9.29
CA LYS A 468 9.11 1.30 -10.24
C LYS A 468 8.22 1.74 -11.40
N GLU A 469 7.42 0.84 -11.97
CA GLU A 469 6.47 1.14 -13.05
C GLU A 469 5.35 2.11 -12.56
N GLU A 470 4.85 1.93 -11.34
CA GLU A 470 3.86 2.82 -10.71
C GLU A 470 4.44 4.21 -10.43
N LEU A 471 5.65 4.30 -9.88
CA LEU A 471 6.35 5.58 -9.67
C LEU A 471 6.62 6.30 -10.99
N GLN A 472 7.05 5.57 -12.02
CA GLN A 472 7.24 6.14 -13.35
C GLN A 472 5.92 6.68 -13.93
N THR A 473 4.82 5.97 -13.70
CA THR A 473 3.48 6.41 -14.07
C THR A 473 3.07 7.67 -13.29
N GLN A 474 3.29 7.71 -11.98
CA GLN A 474 3.01 8.90 -11.17
C GLN A 474 3.85 10.12 -11.60
N ILE A 475 5.10 9.93 -12.03
CA ILE A 475 5.94 10.99 -12.57
C ILE A 475 5.42 11.47 -13.94
N LEU A 476 4.98 10.55 -14.81
CA LEU A 476 4.49 10.88 -16.14
C LEU A 476 3.10 11.53 -16.14
N TYR A 477 2.25 11.19 -15.16
CA TYR A 477 0.88 11.67 -15.03
C TYR A 477 0.66 12.60 -13.83
N SER A 478 1.72 13.10 -13.19
CA SER A 478 1.58 14.14 -12.15
C SER A 478 0.96 15.39 -12.77
N GLU A 479 0.19 16.15 -11.99
CA GLU A 479 -0.46 17.39 -12.42
C GLU A 479 0.54 18.39 -13.04
N ASP A 480 1.79 18.36 -12.60
CA ASP A 480 2.86 19.22 -13.11
C ASP A 480 3.85 18.49 -14.04
N SER A 481 3.47 17.31 -14.54
CA SER A 481 4.30 16.57 -15.50
C SER A 481 4.51 17.40 -16.77
N VAL A 482 5.65 17.24 -17.42
CA VAL A 482 5.93 17.89 -18.72
C VAL A 482 4.84 17.53 -19.75
N GLY A 483 4.29 16.31 -19.66
CA GLY A 483 3.17 15.87 -20.50
C GLY A 483 1.90 16.67 -20.27
N GLU A 484 1.52 16.93 -19.02
CA GLU A 484 0.33 17.72 -18.68
C GLU A 484 0.52 19.21 -18.98
N VAL A 485 1.69 19.78 -18.66
CA VAL A 485 2.04 21.17 -19.05
C VAL A 485 1.92 21.34 -20.57
N TYR A 486 2.44 20.40 -21.35
CA TYR A 486 2.31 20.41 -22.80
C TYR A 486 0.86 20.20 -23.27
N SER A 487 0.09 19.30 -22.64
CA SER A 487 -1.31 19.03 -23.00
C SER A 487 -2.19 20.28 -22.80
N VAL A 488 -1.95 21.02 -21.70
CA VAL A 488 -2.64 22.25 -21.36
C VAL A 488 -2.24 23.39 -22.30
N ILE A 489 -0.95 23.52 -22.63
CA ILE A 489 -0.47 24.54 -23.59
C ILE A 489 -0.91 24.25 -25.02
N LYS A 490 -1.07 22.98 -25.41
CA LYS A 490 -1.61 22.65 -26.74
C LYS A 490 -3.03 23.21 -26.96
N LYS A 491 -3.79 23.47 -25.89
CA LYS A 491 -5.12 24.09 -25.98
C LYS A 491 -5.07 25.56 -26.43
N ILE A 492 -3.92 26.22 -26.32
CA ILE A 492 -3.74 27.63 -26.71
C ILE A 492 -3.08 27.80 -28.08
N ASP A 493 -2.87 26.71 -28.82
CA ASP A 493 -2.30 26.73 -30.17
C ASP A 493 -3.37 27.19 -31.17
N SER A 494 -3.51 28.52 -31.30
CA SER A 494 -4.36 29.18 -32.29
C SER A 494 -3.52 30.08 -33.19
N LEU A 495 -4.00 30.28 -34.41
CA LEU A 495 -3.39 31.17 -35.40
C LEU A 495 -3.83 32.64 -35.20
N GLU A 496 -4.76 32.90 -34.28
CA GLU A 496 -5.28 34.23 -33.97
C GLU A 496 -4.72 34.76 -32.63
N PRO A 497 -3.90 35.83 -32.62
CA PRO A 497 -3.23 36.32 -31.41
C PRO A 497 -4.17 36.62 -30.23
N ASP A 498 -5.34 37.21 -30.51
CA ASP A 498 -6.35 37.51 -29.49
C ASP A 498 -6.90 36.24 -28.80
N GLU A 499 -7.01 35.12 -29.52
CA GLU A 499 -7.40 33.84 -28.93
C GLU A 499 -6.27 33.22 -28.10
N VAL A 500 -5.03 33.34 -28.56
CA VAL A 500 -3.86 32.88 -27.80
C VAL A 500 -3.79 33.61 -26.47
N PHE A 501 -3.88 34.94 -26.45
CA PHE A 501 -3.81 35.71 -25.20
C PHE A 501 -4.93 35.37 -24.20
N ASN A 502 -6.14 35.12 -24.67
CA ASN A 502 -7.24 34.68 -23.79
C ASN A 502 -7.02 33.26 -23.26
N GLY A 503 -6.51 32.36 -24.11
CA GLY A 503 -6.14 31.01 -23.70
C GLY A 503 -5.04 30.98 -22.65
N VAL A 504 -4.06 31.90 -22.75
CA VAL A 504 -2.93 32.00 -21.82
C VAL A 504 -3.39 32.23 -20.38
N ILE A 505 -4.42 33.03 -20.14
CA ILE A 505 -4.96 33.23 -18.79
C ILE A 505 -5.43 31.89 -18.20
N SER A 506 -6.17 31.09 -18.95
CA SER A 506 -6.64 29.77 -18.50
C SER A 506 -5.48 28.81 -18.22
N VAL A 507 -4.42 28.85 -19.04
CA VAL A 507 -3.21 28.05 -18.82
C VAL A 507 -2.50 28.45 -17.54
N LEU A 508 -2.36 29.76 -17.29
CA LEU A 508 -1.75 30.28 -16.07
C LEU A 508 -2.58 29.91 -14.83
N GLU A 509 -3.89 30.05 -14.88
CA GLU A 509 -4.78 29.64 -13.79
C GLU A 509 -4.67 28.13 -13.49
N GLN A 510 -4.60 27.30 -14.52
CA GLN A 510 -4.53 25.85 -14.36
C GLN A 510 -3.15 25.38 -13.87
N ILE A 511 -2.06 25.83 -14.50
CA ILE A 511 -0.70 25.35 -14.20
C ILE A 511 -0.12 26.07 -12.97
N MET A 512 -0.26 27.39 -12.89
CA MET A 512 0.28 28.17 -11.76
C MET A 512 -0.66 28.17 -10.55
N LYS A 513 -1.87 27.60 -10.68
CA LYS A 513 -2.90 27.56 -9.63
C LYS A 513 -3.13 28.93 -9.00
N THR A 514 -3.14 29.98 -9.83
CA THR A 514 -3.38 31.38 -9.43
C THR A 514 -4.80 31.78 -9.82
N LYS A 515 -5.36 32.76 -9.09
CA LYS A 515 -6.67 33.36 -9.37
C LYS A 515 -6.55 34.75 -9.99
N GLU A 516 -5.34 35.33 -10.00
CA GLU A 516 -5.10 36.69 -10.48
C GLU A 516 -3.92 36.71 -11.45
N ALA A 517 -4.20 36.41 -12.73
CA ALA A 517 -3.27 36.61 -13.83
C ALA A 517 -3.74 37.71 -14.78
N ALA A 518 -2.80 38.41 -15.40
CA ALA A 518 -3.07 39.41 -16.43
C ALA A 518 -1.97 39.45 -17.48
N ILE A 519 -2.34 39.89 -18.68
CA ILE A 519 -1.44 40.12 -19.79
C ILE A 519 -1.54 41.57 -20.22
N TYR A 520 -0.40 42.23 -20.37
CA TYR A 520 -0.30 43.60 -20.82
C TYR A 520 0.51 43.69 -22.12
N LEU A 521 -0.01 44.35 -23.15
CA LEU A 521 0.74 44.69 -24.35
C LEU A 521 1.65 45.89 -24.11
N VAL A 522 2.83 45.86 -24.69
CA VAL A 522 3.79 46.95 -24.67
C VAL A 522 3.43 47.95 -25.77
N GLY A 523 3.08 49.17 -25.39
CA GLY A 523 2.77 50.24 -26.35
C GLY A 523 4.01 50.82 -27.02
N GLN A 524 3.82 51.50 -28.17
CA GLN A 524 4.91 52.13 -28.91
C GLN A 524 5.75 53.07 -28.04
N GLY A 525 7.07 52.86 -28.04
CA GLY A 525 8.03 53.61 -27.22
C GLY A 525 8.22 53.06 -25.79
N ASN A 526 7.71 51.87 -25.47
CA ASN A 526 7.84 51.16 -24.18
C ASN A 526 7.37 51.96 -22.96
N ARG A 527 6.58 53.02 -23.16
CA ARG A 527 6.19 53.96 -22.10
C ARG A 527 4.93 53.53 -21.35
N TYR A 528 4.07 52.76 -21.99
CA TYR A 528 2.81 52.30 -21.41
C TYR A 528 2.58 50.82 -21.68
N LEU A 529 2.04 50.13 -20.68
CA LEU A 529 1.56 48.77 -20.75
C LEU A 529 0.03 48.81 -20.73
N ARG A 530 -0.62 48.08 -21.65
CA ARG A 530 -2.07 48.10 -21.80
C ARG A 530 -2.66 46.72 -21.59
N LEU A 531 -3.66 46.63 -20.73
CA LEU A 531 -4.28 45.36 -20.40
C LEU A 531 -5.00 44.79 -21.63
N ILE A 532 -4.64 43.56 -22.03
CA ILE A 532 -5.30 42.82 -23.12
C ILE A 532 -6.15 41.66 -22.61
N SER A 533 -5.71 40.98 -21.56
CA SER A 533 -6.43 39.83 -20.98
C SER A 533 -6.19 39.74 -19.48
N LYS A 534 -7.17 39.24 -18.73
CA LYS A 534 -7.08 39.05 -17.27
C LYS A 534 -7.99 37.93 -16.77
N SER A 535 -7.65 37.40 -15.60
CA SER A 535 -8.50 36.51 -14.80
C SER A 535 -9.78 37.20 -14.32
N ASN A 536 -10.86 36.43 -14.20
CA ASN A 536 -12.17 36.91 -13.74
C ASN A 536 -12.29 36.88 -12.20
N ALA A 537 -11.40 37.61 -11.50
CA ALA A 537 -11.42 37.73 -10.04
C ALA A 537 -12.29 38.92 -9.59
N VAL A 538 -13.19 38.68 -8.63
CA VAL A 538 -14.17 39.67 -8.12
C VAL A 538 -13.49 40.89 -7.48
N SER A 539 -12.25 40.75 -7.00
CA SER A 539 -11.44 41.80 -6.37
C SER A 539 -10.27 42.31 -7.24
N SER A 540 -10.20 41.96 -8.52
CA SER A 540 -8.96 42.15 -9.30
C SER A 540 -8.57 43.64 -9.38
N LYS A 541 -7.36 43.97 -8.90
CA LYS A 541 -6.78 45.32 -8.97
C LYS A 541 -5.96 45.55 -10.25
N PHE A 542 -6.32 44.94 -11.38
CA PHE A 542 -5.57 45.14 -12.62
C PHE A 542 -5.89 46.51 -13.24
N PRO A 543 -4.95 47.48 -13.27
CA PRO A 543 -5.17 48.73 -13.98
C PRO A 543 -5.30 48.48 -15.48
N THR A 544 -6.11 49.28 -16.17
CA THR A 544 -6.27 49.17 -17.63
C THR A 544 -5.02 49.63 -18.40
N SER A 545 -4.22 50.50 -17.78
CA SER A 545 -2.94 50.99 -18.30
C SER A 545 -1.95 51.20 -17.16
N ILE A 546 -0.68 50.84 -17.39
CA ILE A 546 0.44 51.07 -16.44
C ILE A 546 1.48 51.93 -17.16
N GLU A 547 1.94 53.01 -16.52
CA GLU A 547 3.09 53.78 -17.02
C GLU A 547 4.40 53.08 -16.61
N VAL A 548 5.28 52.86 -17.58
CA VAL A 548 6.58 52.21 -17.36
C VAL A 548 7.57 53.28 -16.89
N VAL A 549 7.71 53.41 -15.57
CA VAL A 549 8.68 54.32 -14.96
C VAL A 549 10.09 53.72 -15.10
N PRO A 550 11.12 54.51 -15.47
CA PRO A 550 12.51 54.05 -15.47
C PRO A 550 12.92 53.42 -14.13
N ASN A 551 13.66 52.32 -14.16
CA ASN A 551 14.07 51.50 -12.99
C ASN A 551 12.95 50.74 -12.23
N SER A 552 11.69 50.80 -12.69
CA SER A 552 10.65 49.91 -12.16
C SER A 552 10.89 48.44 -12.54
N PRO A 553 10.32 47.47 -11.80
CA PRO A 553 10.37 46.05 -12.19
C PRO A 553 9.85 45.81 -13.61
N TYR A 554 8.80 46.53 -14.02
CA TYR A 554 8.29 46.49 -15.39
C TYR A 554 9.35 46.92 -16.42
N ALA A 555 10.07 48.02 -16.18
CA ALA A 555 11.15 48.47 -17.06
C ALA A 555 12.31 47.46 -17.13
N LYS A 556 12.69 46.86 -15.99
CA LYS A 556 13.75 45.84 -15.94
C LYS A 556 13.39 44.59 -16.75
N VAL A 557 12.16 44.09 -16.60
CA VAL A 557 11.69 42.92 -17.36
C VAL A 557 11.71 43.16 -18.88
N LEU A 558 11.34 44.38 -19.31
CA LEU A 558 11.35 44.77 -20.72
C LEU A 558 12.77 44.91 -21.31
N ILE A 559 13.79 45.19 -20.50
CA ILE A 559 15.18 45.37 -20.93
C ILE A 559 15.96 44.06 -20.86
N GLU A 560 15.80 43.30 -19.76
CA GLU A 560 16.70 42.19 -19.41
C GLU A 560 16.24 40.82 -19.93
N ASN A 561 15.06 40.73 -20.53
CA ASN A 561 14.42 39.46 -20.94
C ASN A 561 14.43 38.40 -19.83
N LYS A 562 14.12 38.82 -18.60
CA LYS A 562 14.10 37.94 -17.43
C LYS A 562 12.82 38.13 -16.66
N SER A 563 12.28 37.01 -16.17
CA SER A 563 11.19 37.05 -15.20
C SER A 563 11.68 37.63 -13.88
N ILE A 564 10.87 38.47 -13.27
CA ILE A 564 11.12 39.04 -11.95
C ILE A 564 10.07 38.52 -10.97
N ILE A 565 10.52 38.21 -9.75
CA ILE A 565 9.68 37.81 -8.64
C ILE A 565 9.75 38.89 -7.58
N ASN A 566 8.58 39.29 -7.06
CA ASN A 566 8.45 40.25 -5.97
C ASN A 566 8.83 39.60 -4.63
N ARG A 567 10.14 39.46 -4.41
CA ARG A 567 10.70 38.88 -3.18
C ARG A 567 10.54 39.79 -1.95
N GLU A 568 10.32 41.08 -2.18
CA GLU A 568 10.10 42.09 -1.14
C GLU A 568 8.62 42.16 -0.72
N LEU A 569 7.73 41.44 -1.42
CA LEU A 569 6.28 41.41 -1.18
C LEU A 569 5.63 42.81 -1.20
N ASP A 570 6.12 43.70 -2.07
CA ASP A 570 5.51 45.02 -2.26
C ASP A 570 4.06 44.87 -2.77
N PRO A 571 3.04 45.34 -2.03
CA PRO A 571 1.64 45.17 -2.41
C PRO A 571 1.24 45.92 -3.70
N ASN A 572 2.08 46.81 -4.22
CA ASN A 572 1.85 47.54 -5.46
C ASN A 572 2.43 46.85 -6.70
N LEU A 573 3.15 45.74 -6.51
CA LEU A 573 3.81 45.00 -7.58
C LEU A 573 3.26 43.57 -7.69
N PRO A 574 3.09 43.05 -8.91
CA PRO A 574 2.74 41.66 -9.12
C PRO A 574 3.78 40.73 -8.49
N MET A 575 3.32 39.60 -7.96
CA MET A 575 4.18 38.54 -7.40
C MET A 575 5.19 38.00 -8.41
N MET A 576 4.77 37.83 -9.66
CA MET A 576 5.64 37.42 -10.75
C MET A 576 5.35 38.21 -12.02
N ILE A 577 6.40 38.61 -12.73
CA ILE A 577 6.33 39.32 -14.01
C ILE A 577 7.25 38.60 -15.00
N ALA A 578 6.76 38.26 -16.18
CA ALA A 578 7.57 37.69 -17.25
C ALA A 578 7.28 38.38 -18.58
N PRO A 579 8.28 38.57 -19.45
CA PRO A 579 8.05 39.16 -20.75
C PRO A 579 7.73 38.11 -21.82
N ILE A 580 7.01 38.54 -22.84
CA ILE A 580 6.81 37.82 -24.10
C ILE A 580 7.59 38.60 -25.17
N TRP A 581 8.58 37.95 -25.78
CA TRP A 581 9.48 38.56 -26.76
C TRP A 581 9.17 38.09 -28.18
N LYS A 582 9.43 38.99 -29.15
CA LYS A 582 9.44 38.70 -30.58
C LYS A 582 10.65 39.39 -31.22
N GLU A 583 11.49 38.64 -31.92
CA GLU A 583 12.59 39.18 -32.75
C GLU A 583 13.36 40.33 -32.05
N ASP A 584 13.75 40.12 -30.80
CA ASP A 584 14.49 41.06 -29.92
C ASP A 584 13.72 42.28 -29.38
N LYS A 585 12.37 42.26 -29.42
CA LYS A 585 11.54 43.28 -28.77
C LYS A 585 10.48 42.66 -27.83
N PRO A 586 10.24 43.24 -26.65
CA PRO A 586 9.15 42.81 -25.79
C PRO A 586 7.80 43.26 -26.38
N VAL A 587 6.89 42.31 -26.58
CA VAL A 587 5.55 42.54 -27.15
C VAL A 587 4.49 42.61 -26.05
N ALA A 588 4.64 41.77 -25.02
CA ALA A 588 3.71 41.72 -23.90
C ALA A 588 4.42 41.35 -22.60
N LEU A 589 3.72 41.54 -21.48
CA LEU A 589 4.10 41.10 -20.15
C LEU A 589 2.99 40.23 -19.57
N ILE A 590 3.38 39.13 -18.95
CA ILE A 590 2.53 38.29 -18.10
C ILE A 590 2.77 38.70 -16.66
N CYS A 591 1.69 38.98 -15.93
CA CYS A 591 1.73 39.36 -14.52
C CYS A 591 0.85 38.40 -13.70
N ILE A 592 1.37 37.89 -12.59
CA ILE A 592 0.59 37.20 -11.56
C ILE A 592 0.58 38.08 -10.31
N ASN A 593 -0.61 38.56 -9.93
CA ASN A 593 -0.75 39.52 -8.83
C ASN A 593 -0.83 38.87 -7.45
N GLU A 594 -1.49 37.72 -7.35
CA GLU A 594 -1.67 37.02 -6.08
C GLU A 594 -1.24 35.56 -6.23
N MET A 595 -0.52 35.10 -5.22
CA MET A 595 -0.06 33.72 -5.11
C MET A 595 0.03 33.35 -3.64
N ASP A 596 -0.41 32.15 -3.30
CA ASP A 596 -0.31 31.62 -1.94
C ASP A 596 1.17 31.52 -1.53
N PHE A 597 1.49 31.81 -0.27
CA PHE A 597 2.87 31.91 0.21
C PHE A 597 3.66 30.58 0.05
N ASP A 598 2.99 29.44 0.17
CA ASP A 598 3.55 28.10 -0.04
C ASP A 598 3.99 27.84 -1.49
N LYS A 599 3.54 28.66 -2.44
CA LYS A 599 3.94 28.61 -3.86
C LYS A 599 5.11 29.53 -4.18
N LEU A 600 5.65 30.29 -3.23
CA LEU A 600 6.87 31.10 -3.42
C LEU A 600 8.14 30.26 -3.28
N THR A 601 8.27 29.24 -4.14
CA THR A 601 9.39 28.31 -4.14
C THR A 601 10.15 28.38 -5.47
N LEU A 602 11.42 27.95 -5.46
CA LEU A 602 12.24 27.83 -6.67
C LEU A 602 11.57 26.95 -7.74
N TYR A 603 10.76 25.99 -7.30
CA TYR A 603 9.97 25.14 -8.19
C TYR A 603 8.95 25.95 -9.00
N HIS A 604 8.12 26.76 -8.36
CA HIS A 604 7.12 27.58 -9.06
C HIS A 604 7.77 28.70 -9.87
N GLU A 605 8.92 29.23 -9.43
CA GLU A 605 9.75 30.13 -10.24
C GLU A 605 10.18 29.48 -11.55
N ASN A 606 10.72 28.26 -11.49
CA ASN A 606 11.10 27.50 -12.68
C ASN A 606 9.90 27.10 -13.54
N LEU A 607 8.78 26.70 -12.93
CA LEU A 607 7.55 26.37 -13.64
C LEU A 607 7.01 27.59 -14.40
N PHE A 608 6.97 28.76 -13.75
CA PHE A 608 6.59 30.02 -14.38
C PHE A 608 7.49 30.34 -15.58
N TYR A 609 8.80 30.16 -15.44
CA TYR A 609 9.76 30.34 -16.53
C TYR A 609 9.50 29.38 -17.71
N VAL A 610 9.23 28.11 -17.44
CA VAL A 610 8.92 27.12 -18.51
C VAL A 610 7.61 27.47 -19.22
N VAL A 611 6.55 27.75 -18.45
CA VAL A 611 5.23 28.08 -18.99
C VAL A 611 5.29 29.35 -19.84
N THR A 612 5.96 30.40 -19.37
CA THR A 612 6.09 31.68 -20.09
C THR A 612 6.89 31.55 -21.39
N ASN A 613 7.93 30.72 -21.43
CA ASN A 613 8.66 30.44 -22.67
C ASN A 613 7.81 29.70 -23.71
N LEU A 614 7.04 28.70 -23.27
CA LEU A 614 6.14 27.97 -24.15
C LEU A 614 5.01 28.87 -24.67
N ILE A 615 4.45 29.74 -23.82
CA ILE A 615 3.49 30.78 -24.23
C ILE A 615 4.12 31.72 -25.26
N THR A 616 5.36 32.17 -25.02
CA THR A 616 6.08 33.07 -25.94
C THR A 616 6.23 32.43 -27.31
N SER A 617 6.56 31.13 -27.37
CA SER A 617 6.61 30.39 -28.64
C SER A 617 5.26 30.34 -29.35
N SER A 618 4.17 30.05 -28.64
CA SER A 618 2.82 30.03 -29.23
C SER A 618 2.39 31.41 -29.76
N VAL A 619 2.64 32.47 -28.98
CA VAL A 619 2.34 33.85 -29.39
C VAL A 619 3.17 34.24 -30.61
N ALA A 620 4.48 33.93 -30.63
CA ALA A 620 5.35 34.23 -31.77
C ALA A 620 4.81 33.58 -33.07
N ARG A 621 4.43 32.30 -33.02
CA ARG A 621 3.84 31.58 -34.18
C ARG A 621 2.54 32.24 -34.67
N ALA A 622 1.66 32.65 -33.77
CA ALA A 622 0.42 33.33 -34.15
C ALA A 622 0.71 34.65 -34.88
N TYR A 623 1.67 35.44 -34.39
CA TYR A 623 2.08 36.68 -35.06
C TYR A 623 2.77 36.44 -36.40
N GLU A 624 3.60 35.40 -36.53
CA GLU A 624 4.22 35.00 -37.81
C GLU A 624 3.15 34.67 -38.86
N TYR A 625 2.14 33.89 -38.47
CA TYR A 625 1.00 33.56 -39.34
C TYR A 625 0.23 34.80 -39.79
N VAL A 626 -0.06 35.73 -38.86
CA VAL A 626 -0.76 36.99 -39.19
C VAL A 626 0.05 37.85 -40.17
N ASN A 627 1.37 37.94 -40.00
CA ASN A 627 2.20 38.71 -40.93
C ASN A 627 2.28 38.03 -42.31
N ALA A 628 2.40 36.70 -42.35
CA ALA A 628 2.44 35.94 -43.60
C ALA A 628 1.13 36.04 -44.38
N THR A 629 0.00 36.15 -43.68
CA THR A 629 -1.35 36.26 -44.28
C THR A 629 -1.85 37.70 -44.41
N HIS A 630 -1.04 38.72 -44.11
CA HIS A 630 -1.48 40.12 -44.08
C HIS A 630 -2.20 40.54 -45.37
N HIS A 631 -1.67 40.18 -46.54
CA HIS A 631 -2.27 40.49 -47.85
C HIS A 631 -3.62 39.79 -48.07
N ASP A 632 -3.85 38.66 -47.41
CA ASP A 632 -5.11 37.91 -47.51
C ASP A 632 -6.17 38.46 -46.54
N ARG A 633 -5.76 39.04 -45.41
CA ARG A 633 -6.67 39.52 -44.35
C ARG A 633 -7.26 40.90 -44.61
N TYR A 634 -6.47 41.78 -45.23
CA TYR A 634 -6.84 43.16 -45.48
C TYR A 634 -7.24 43.36 -46.95
N ILE A 635 -8.08 44.36 -47.22
CA ILE A 635 -8.35 44.81 -48.59
C ILE A 635 -7.04 45.41 -49.14
N GLU A 636 -6.67 45.02 -50.36
CA GLU A 636 -5.39 45.39 -50.98
C GLU A 636 -5.16 46.91 -50.94
N GLY A 637 -4.00 47.32 -50.42
CA GLY A 637 -3.65 48.74 -50.28
C GLY A 637 -4.28 49.47 -49.09
N THR A 638 -5.01 48.78 -48.20
CA THR A 638 -5.65 49.42 -47.03
C THR A 638 -5.42 48.62 -45.73
N SER A 639 -5.71 49.25 -44.59
CA SER A 639 -5.76 48.64 -43.24
C SER A 639 -7.13 48.06 -42.88
N ILE A 640 -8.01 47.85 -43.87
CA ILE A 640 -9.40 47.41 -43.65
C ILE A 640 -9.50 45.89 -43.69
N LEU A 641 -9.99 45.28 -42.62
CA LEU A 641 -10.22 43.84 -42.58
C LEU A 641 -11.37 43.41 -43.48
N LYS A 642 -11.17 42.33 -44.24
CA LYS A 642 -12.24 41.66 -44.99
C LYS A 642 -13.29 41.08 -44.02
N ALA A 643 -14.52 40.95 -44.51
CA ALA A 643 -15.68 40.58 -43.68
C ALA A 643 -15.50 39.29 -42.86
N GLU A 644 -14.86 38.27 -43.44
CA GLU A 644 -14.61 37.01 -42.74
C GLU A 644 -13.68 37.16 -41.52
N TYR A 645 -12.64 38.00 -41.62
CA TYR A 645 -11.67 38.22 -40.54
C TYR A 645 -12.22 39.19 -39.51
N PHE A 646 -12.92 40.24 -39.95
CA PHE A 646 -13.58 41.16 -39.04
C PHE A 646 -14.59 40.45 -38.14
N LYS A 647 -15.39 39.54 -38.71
CA LYS A 647 -16.33 38.69 -37.95
C LYS A 647 -15.62 37.83 -36.91
N LYS A 648 -14.53 37.15 -37.27
CA LYS A 648 -13.75 36.32 -36.33
C LYS A 648 -13.20 37.13 -35.15
N ILE A 649 -12.65 38.32 -35.42
CA ILE A 649 -12.12 39.20 -34.37
C ILE A 649 -13.26 39.67 -33.46
N LEU A 650 -14.41 40.06 -34.02
CA LEU A 650 -15.57 40.47 -33.25
C LEU A 650 -16.09 39.33 -32.34
N GLU A 651 -16.21 38.11 -32.86
CA GLU A 651 -16.60 36.92 -32.08
C GLU A 651 -15.61 36.66 -30.92
N SER A 652 -14.31 36.83 -31.17
CA SER A 652 -13.27 36.72 -30.14
C SER A 652 -13.44 37.77 -29.03
N LYS A 653 -13.72 39.03 -29.38
CA LYS A 653 -13.98 40.10 -28.38
C LYS A 653 -15.26 39.86 -27.59
N GLN A 654 -16.33 39.39 -28.24
CA GLN A 654 -17.57 39.00 -27.57
C GLN A 654 -17.35 37.87 -26.56
N LYS A 655 -16.55 36.87 -26.94
CA LYS A 655 -16.17 35.77 -26.05
C LYS A 655 -15.35 36.28 -24.86
N ALA A 656 -14.39 37.17 -25.09
CA ALA A 656 -13.59 37.80 -24.04
C ALA A 656 -14.44 38.64 -23.07
N GLN A 657 -15.43 39.38 -23.56
CA GLN A 657 -16.38 40.12 -22.72
C GLN A 657 -17.19 39.18 -21.82
N LYS A 658 -17.72 38.08 -22.37
CA LYS A 658 -18.53 37.10 -21.61
C LYS A 658 -17.70 36.32 -20.58
N GLN A 659 -16.48 35.91 -20.93
CA GLN A 659 -15.67 35.01 -20.11
C GLN A 659 -14.77 35.76 -19.12
N LEU A 660 -14.21 36.90 -19.52
CA LEU A 660 -13.18 37.63 -18.79
C LEU A 660 -13.59 39.05 -18.38
N ASN A 661 -14.83 39.46 -18.70
CA ASN A 661 -15.39 40.78 -18.40
C ASN A 661 -14.53 41.94 -18.97
N ILE A 662 -14.03 41.77 -20.19
CA ILE A 662 -13.24 42.76 -20.92
C ILE A 662 -14.16 43.55 -21.85
N PRO A 663 -14.34 44.87 -21.68
CA PRO A 663 -15.26 45.64 -22.50
C PRO A 663 -14.71 45.84 -23.91
N TYR A 664 -15.61 45.91 -24.90
CA TYR A 664 -15.29 46.43 -26.22
C TYR A 664 -16.40 47.40 -26.64
N SER A 665 -16.11 48.25 -27.63
CA SER A 665 -17.10 49.14 -28.22
C SER A 665 -17.03 49.03 -29.74
N LEU A 666 -18.18 48.91 -30.37
CA LEU A 666 -18.32 48.88 -31.82
C LEU A 666 -18.97 50.18 -32.29
N ILE A 667 -18.32 50.85 -33.25
CA ILE A 667 -18.75 52.13 -33.79
C ILE A 667 -18.96 51.97 -35.29
N ARG A 668 -20.15 52.36 -35.76
CA ARG A 668 -20.45 52.39 -37.19
C ARG A 668 -19.87 53.63 -37.84
N LEU A 669 -19.25 53.46 -39.01
CA LEU A 669 -18.75 54.57 -39.82
C LEU A 669 -19.72 54.81 -40.98
N GLU A 670 -20.14 56.06 -41.20
CA GLU A 670 -20.95 56.41 -42.36
C GLU A 670 -20.08 56.46 -43.64
N PRO A 671 -20.59 55.94 -44.77
CA PRO A 671 -19.85 55.96 -46.02
C PRO A 671 -19.74 57.39 -46.58
N VAL A 672 -18.52 57.81 -46.89
CA VAL A 672 -18.19 59.07 -47.57
C VAL A 672 -17.40 58.80 -48.86
N GLU A 673 -17.37 59.77 -49.77
CA GLU A 673 -16.48 59.71 -50.94
C GLU A 673 -15.02 59.57 -50.46
N GLU A 674 -14.24 58.71 -51.11
CA GLU A 674 -12.84 58.39 -50.74
C GLU A 674 -12.65 57.78 -49.33
N MET A 675 -13.60 56.93 -48.89
CA MET A 675 -13.59 56.25 -47.59
C MET A 675 -12.25 55.57 -47.24
N GLU A 676 -11.55 54.99 -48.21
CA GLU A 676 -10.27 54.30 -48.00
C GLU A 676 -9.16 55.27 -47.52
N GLN A 677 -9.07 56.48 -48.08
CA GLN A 677 -8.09 57.50 -47.66
C GLN A 677 -8.40 58.06 -46.28
N VAL A 678 -9.69 58.18 -45.96
CA VAL A 678 -10.17 58.60 -44.64
C VAL A 678 -9.82 57.54 -43.60
N ILE A 679 -10.02 56.27 -43.93
CA ILE A 679 -9.67 55.15 -43.04
C ILE A 679 -8.17 55.10 -42.80
N GLU A 680 -7.30 55.32 -43.79
CA GLU A 680 -5.85 55.38 -43.55
C GLU A 680 -5.46 56.45 -42.50
N LYS A 681 -6.05 57.65 -42.60
CA LYS A 681 -5.80 58.73 -41.63
C LYS A 681 -6.30 58.37 -40.23
N ILE A 682 -7.43 57.68 -40.13
CA ILE A 682 -7.97 57.20 -38.84
C ILE A 682 -7.11 56.06 -38.29
N SER A 683 -6.68 55.12 -39.14
CA SER A 683 -5.83 53.98 -38.75
C SER A 683 -4.50 54.42 -38.15
N ALA A 684 -3.91 55.53 -38.62
CA ALA A 684 -2.69 56.09 -38.03
C ALA A 684 -2.88 56.59 -36.57
N LEU A 685 -4.12 56.84 -36.16
CA LEU A 685 -4.50 57.33 -34.83
C LEU A 685 -5.13 56.24 -33.94
N LEU A 686 -5.39 55.06 -34.52
CA LEU A 686 -5.87 53.89 -33.80
C LEU A 686 -4.74 53.22 -33.01
N ARG A 687 -5.15 52.46 -32.00
CA ARG A 687 -4.23 51.63 -31.21
C ARG A 687 -3.97 50.35 -31.99
N ASP A 688 -2.81 49.71 -31.75
CA ASP A 688 -2.46 48.41 -32.34
C ASP A 688 -3.49 47.29 -32.01
N THR A 689 -4.36 47.51 -31.01
CA THR A 689 -5.43 46.59 -30.58
C THR A 689 -6.81 46.92 -31.15
N ASP A 690 -6.94 48.03 -31.87
CA ASP A 690 -8.21 48.50 -32.43
C ASP A 690 -8.23 48.18 -33.93
N TYR A 691 -9.41 47.81 -34.44
CA TYR A 691 -9.54 47.30 -35.79
C TYR A 691 -10.60 48.06 -36.59
N ILE A 692 -10.38 48.23 -37.89
CA ILE A 692 -11.40 48.67 -38.84
C ILE A 692 -11.66 47.51 -39.80
N GLY A 693 -12.94 47.23 -40.06
CA GLY A 693 -13.33 46.22 -41.02
C GLY A 693 -14.70 46.48 -41.63
N ILE A 694 -15.04 45.66 -42.61
CA ILE A 694 -16.35 45.65 -43.26
C ILE A 694 -17.17 44.46 -42.78
N ASP A 695 -18.49 44.61 -42.69
CA ASP A 695 -19.39 43.49 -42.44
C ASP A 695 -19.84 42.80 -43.74
N GLU A 696 -20.60 41.69 -43.63
CA GLU A 696 -21.15 40.96 -44.78
C GLU A 696 -22.10 41.82 -45.65
N LYS A 697 -22.54 42.99 -45.17
CA LYS A 697 -23.41 43.94 -45.86
C LYS A 697 -22.63 45.13 -46.44
N GLY A 698 -21.30 45.15 -46.33
CA GLY A 698 -20.43 46.21 -46.83
C GLY A 698 -20.43 47.49 -45.99
N SER A 699 -20.97 47.48 -44.76
CA SER A 699 -20.87 48.61 -43.84
C SER A 699 -19.52 48.61 -43.12
N TYR A 700 -18.92 49.79 -42.95
CA TYR A 700 -17.65 49.97 -42.25
C TYR A 700 -17.88 50.09 -40.74
N TRP A 701 -17.06 49.36 -39.99
CA TRP A 701 -17.12 49.29 -38.53
C TRP A 701 -15.74 49.50 -37.93
N MET A 702 -15.70 50.24 -36.82
CA MET A 702 -14.52 50.43 -35.99
C MET A 702 -14.74 49.70 -34.65
N LEU A 703 -13.84 48.78 -34.33
CA LEU A 703 -13.85 47.97 -33.13
C LEU A 703 -12.76 48.48 -32.18
N LEU A 704 -13.19 49.08 -31.07
CA LEU A 704 -12.30 49.57 -30.02
C LEU A 704 -12.18 48.51 -28.91
N SER A 705 -10.97 48.01 -28.72
CA SER A 705 -10.68 47.01 -27.68
C SER A 705 -10.54 47.66 -26.30
N ASN A 706 -10.95 46.95 -25.24
CA ASN A 706 -10.84 47.38 -23.84
C ASN A 706 -11.38 48.80 -23.59
N THR A 707 -12.48 49.14 -24.25
CA THR A 707 -13.03 50.49 -24.27
C THR A 707 -14.52 50.44 -23.92
N ASN A 708 -14.91 51.14 -22.86
CA ASN A 708 -16.30 51.30 -22.46
C ASN A 708 -16.98 52.45 -23.22
N LYS A 709 -18.31 52.56 -23.11
CA LYS A 709 -19.11 53.56 -23.84
C LYS A 709 -18.65 55.01 -23.62
N GLU A 710 -18.21 55.35 -22.41
CA GLU A 710 -17.73 56.71 -22.09
C GLU A 710 -16.37 57.01 -22.72
N SER A 711 -15.45 56.06 -22.66
CA SER A 711 -14.12 56.18 -23.28
C SER A 711 -14.22 56.18 -24.81
N ALA A 712 -15.17 55.42 -25.38
CA ALA A 712 -15.44 55.42 -26.81
C ALA A 712 -15.87 56.81 -27.30
N ARG A 713 -16.67 57.55 -26.53
CA ARG A 713 -17.05 58.94 -26.84
C ARG A 713 -15.86 59.89 -26.86
N ALA A 714 -14.92 59.73 -25.92
CA ALA A 714 -13.69 60.53 -25.92
C ALA A 714 -12.82 60.27 -27.17
N VAL A 715 -12.78 59.01 -27.62
CA VAL A 715 -12.09 58.62 -28.86
C VAL A 715 -12.78 59.22 -30.09
N ILE A 716 -14.12 59.16 -30.17
CA ILE A 716 -14.90 59.80 -31.25
C ILE A 716 -14.63 61.30 -31.31
N ASN A 717 -14.63 61.99 -30.16
CA ASN A 717 -14.37 63.43 -30.09
C ASN A 717 -12.96 63.82 -30.59
N ARG A 718 -11.96 62.96 -30.31
CA ARG A 718 -10.58 63.14 -30.80
C ARG A 718 -10.48 62.96 -32.32
N PHE A 719 -11.30 62.10 -32.91
CA PHE A 719 -11.34 61.90 -34.36
C PHE A 719 -12.08 63.03 -35.08
N LYS A 720 -13.17 63.55 -34.48
CA LYS A 720 -13.89 64.72 -34.99
C LYS A 720 -13.01 65.97 -35.12
N SER A 721 -11.99 66.13 -34.28
CA SER A 721 -11.03 67.25 -34.41
C SER A 721 -9.96 67.07 -35.50
N PHE A 722 -9.87 65.88 -36.12
CA PHE A 722 -8.82 65.52 -37.07
C PHE A 722 -9.33 65.24 -38.49
N ALA A 723 -10.60 64.86 -38.63
CA ALA A 723 -11.23 64.57 -39.92
C ALA A 723 -12.57 65.31 -40.01
N ASP A 724 -12.56 66.47 -40.67
CA ASP A 724 -13.75 67.34 -40.88
C ASP A 724 -14.87 66.70 -41.73
N GLN A 725 -14.67 65.47 -42.22
CA GLN A 725 -15.59 64.76 -43.13
C GLN A 725 -16.12 63.42 -42.59
N CYS A 726 -15.82 63.02 -41.35
CA CYS A 726 -16.34 61.76 -40.78
C CYS A 726 -17.61 61.98 -39.94
N PHE A 727 -18.75 61.53 -40.46
CA PHE A 727 -19.97 61.46 -39.68
C PHE A 727 -19.98 60.16 -38.84
N PHE A 728 -19.59 60.29 -37.58
CA PHE A 728 -19.87 59.27 -36.56
C PHE A 728 -21.32 59.46 -36.10
N LYS A 729 -22.19 58.46 -36.27
CA LYS A 729 -23.50 58.47 -35.62
C LYS A 729 -23.32 58.36 -34.11
N GLU A 730 -23.44 59.47 -33.39
CA GLU A 730 -23.27 59.54 -31.93
C GLU A 730 -24.21 58.58 -31.15
N GLU A 731 -25.28 58.12 -31.78
CA GLU A 731 -26.30 57.25 -31.19
C GLU A 731 -26.01 55.73 -31.35
N GLU A 732 -25.01 55.33 -32.15
CA GLU A 732 -24.74 53.93 -32.53
C GLU A 732 -23.41 53.38 -31.93
N VAL A 733 -23.12 53.65 -30.65
CA VAL A 733 -22.09 52.90 -29.91
C VAL A 733 -22.71 51.62 -29.34
N TYR A 734 -22.41 50.49 -29.98
CA TYR A 734 -22.85 49.17 -29.53
C TYR A 734 -21.80 48.59 -28.56
N VAL A 735 -22.25 48.07 -27.42
CA VAL A 735 -21.42 47.53 -26.32
C VAL A 735 -21.78 46.07 -26.07
#